data_AF-K6X5F8-F1
#
_entry.id   AF-K6X5F8-F1
#
_cell.length_a   1.000
_cell.length_b   1.000
_cell.length_c   1.000
_cell.angle_alpha   90.00
_cell.angle_beta   90.00
_cell.angle_gamma   90.00
#
_symmetry.space_group_name_H-M   'P 1'
#
loop_
_entity.id
_entity.type
_entity.pdbx_description
1 polymer ?
#
loop_
_entity_poly.entity_id
_entity_poly.type
_entity_poly.pdbx_seq_one_letter_code
_entity_poly.pdbx_strand_id
1 'polypeptide(L)'
;MNRFLRLSVGILLSLLSYQSLAKDITVGSDAELKKAIAQAKAGDNIVLKDGTYRDIQIEFFAEGTKEKPIVLRAQTPGNVFIEGQSNLQLGGSYLVVQDLHFRNGYTPSKALIRFKIDDDKIAFHSKVTNIVIEEFTQADREVTDQWIQFWGQHNELSHSYIAGKSNFGPTVMVMLKGNQHVNNHHQIINNHFGPRPRKGGPHGETMQIGDSSTSMTPSYTNVENNYFERCNGEVEIISSKSNFNSFKNNVFFESEGSLVLRHGNYATIDGNVFIGDGESKFYGGIRVINTGHWVTNNYFYKLKGEEFRAPIAVMNGIPKAPMNRYNQVTDAVVAYNTWIDSPTPWYFSVGYNVDNSDVLPKSEIRSARPVRTIFANNLIYNAETAHKPIFNYDKVDGITFKNNISNHENKSEVTSDGLTKQAFSMTKVSDYLYVPTENQSDVYHGFDFAKIKTDLFGNPRSDNNSVGATVNPVPDNASLIDTANYGTSWFTAKQPISQATTHKVATTAELMSKLKVAASGDVIELTAANYSVDQALSVDKEITLVSANKANKSTLNFSSNKTAFLMLPKGNLTLDSVIIKGNQQQHGFATLDKNMSKAYNLTLKNAEVRDFDAVLSVSKGSFADAITVEDSLIQNNQHGFLLNQETNDKGDYNAEFVTIRNTTFKQIAGTIVDFHRGGYDESTIGGVLTFSGNTVSDSGKSSADNILIKNRGIVNVELSNNQFINNPVKLIAILWGEKGQKPVNNEIKNSGKVEIVQNLKLKLMY
;
A
#
# COMPACT_ATOMS: atom_id res chain seq x y z
N MET A 1 49.26 25.82 -77.27
CA MET A 1 48.69 26.68 -76.21
C MET A 1 47.88 25.79 -75.29
N ASN A 2 48.50 25.35 -74.19
CA ASN A 2 48.09 25.65 -72.80
C ASN A 2 46.82 24.90 -72.36
N ARG A 3 46.95 23.82 -71.56
CA ARG A 3 47.36 23.70 -70.14
C ARG A 3 46.13 23.64 -69.21
N PHE A 4 46.13 22.59 -68.37
CA PHE A 4 45.34 22.35 -67.16
C PHE A 4 44.16 21.38 -67.24
N LEU A 5 44.51 20.13 -67.48
CA LEU A 5 43.79 18.93 -67.06
C LEU A 5 44.59 18.33 -65.89
N ARG A 6 44.15 18.51 -64.63
CA ARG A 6 44.57 17.74 -63.44
C ARG A 6 43.83 18.23 -62.19
N LEU A 7 43.45 17.27 -61.34
CA LEU A 7 42.78 17.36 -60.03
C LEU A 7 41.25 17.48 -60.02
N SER A 8 40.54 16.37 -60.28
CA SER A 8 39.16 16.20 -59.77
C SER A 8 38.72 14.74 -59.54
N VAL A 9 39.63 13.75 -59.50
CA VAL A 9 39.25 12.31 -59.43
C VAL A 9 39.91 11.60 -58.24
N GLY A 10 39.87 12.21 -57.05
CA GLY A 10 40.45 11.58 -55.87
C GLY A 10 40.15 12.34 -54.59
N ILE A 11 38.88 12.29 -54.16
CA ILE A 11 38.35 12.35 -52.78
C ILE A 11 36.82 12.24 -52.97
N LEU A 12 36.32 11.07 -53.36
CA LEU A 12 34.88 10.74 -53.31
C LEU A 12 34.67 9.23 -53.13
N LEU A 13 35.57 8.59 -52.38
CA LEU A 13 35.54 7.16 -52.04
C LEU A 13 36.08 6.94 -50.63
N SER A 14 35.52 7.62 -49.63
CA SER A 14 35.75 7.29 -48.21
C SER A 14 34.65 7.81 -47.28
N LEU A 15 33.40 7.80 -47.74
CA LEU A 15 32.21 7.90 -46.89
C LEU A 15 31.32 6.68 -47.11
N LEU A 16 31.94 5.49 -47.17
CA LEU A 16 31.27 4.27 -46.74
C LEU A 16 31.19 4.36 -45.22
N SER A 17 30.13 4.99 -44.72
CA SER A 17 29.70 4.83 -43.35
C SER A 17 29.51 3.33 -43.12
N TYR A 18 30.48 2.68 -42.47
CA TYR A 18 30.29 1.37 -41.88
C TYR A 18 29.13 1.53 -40.90
N GLN A 19 27.91 1.20 -41.34
CA GLN A 19 26.84 0.89 -40.43
C GLN A 19 27.29 -0.39 -39.72
N SER A 20 27.96 -0.22 -38.59
CA SER A 20 28.15 -1.29 -37.62
C SER A 20 26.77 -1.85 -37.31
N LEU A 21 26.48 -3.03 -37.87
CA LEU A 21 25.29 -3.81 -37.54
C LEU A 21 25.26 -4.01 -36.03
N ALA A 22 24.08 -3.89 -35.42
CA ALA A 22 23.86 -4.21 -34.01
C ALA A 22 24.36 -5.65 -33.76
N LYS A 23 25.27 -5.81 -32.79
CA LYS A 23 25.88 -7.10 -32.51
C LYS A 23 25.16 -7.74 -31.32
N ASP A 24 24.57 -8.92 -31.56
CA ASP A 24 24.06 -9.77 -30.48
C ASP A 24 25.22 -10.52 -29.81
N ILE A 25 25.39 -10.29 -28.51
CA ILE A 25 26.40 -10.89 -27.63
C ILE A 25 25.66 -11.78 -26.64
N THR A 26 25.52 -13.06 -26.98
CA THR A 26 24.84 -14.04 -26.10
C THR A 26 25.74 -14.46 -24.94
N VAL A 27 25.23 -14.42 -23.72
CA VAL A 27 25.95 -14.78 -22.48
C VAL A 27 25.12 -15.74 -21.61
N GLY A 28 25.77 -16.75 -21.04
CA GLY A 28 25.17 -17.79 -20.21
C GLY A 28 25.69 -17.84 -18.77
N SER A 29 26.56 -16.91 -18.37
CA SER A 29 27.13 -16.86 -17.01
C SER A 29 27.45 -15.43 -16.57
N ASP A 30 27.61 -15.22 -15.26
CA ASP A 30 28.01 -13.92 -14.68
C ASP A 30 29.36 -13.44 -15.24
N ALA A 31 30.34 -14.33 -15.40
CA ALA A 31 31.65 -13.99 -15.96
C ALA A 31 31.55 -13.52 -17.44
N GLU A 32 30.72 -14.20 -18.24
CA GLU A 32 30.46 -13.79 -19.63
C GLU A 32 29.69 -12.47 -19.70
N LEU A 33 28.70 -12.26 -18.82
CA LEU A 33 27.95 -11.02 -18.72
C LEU A 33 28.86 -9.82 -18.39
N LYS A 34 29.69 -9.94 -17.35
CA LYS A 34 30.66 -8.91 -16.97
C LYS A 34 31.61 -8.56 -18.11
N LYS A 35 32.11 -9.58 -18.81
CA LYS A 35 32.97 -9.40 -19.99
C LYS A 35 32.23 -8.69 -21.13
N ALA A 36 30.98 -9.07 -21.41
CA ALA A 36 30.18 -8.45 -22.45
C ALA A 36 29.90 -6.98 -22.16
N ILE A 37 29.52 -6.65 -20.91
CA ILE A 37 29.29 -5.28 -20.46
C ILE A 37 30.56 -4.43 -20.65
N ALA A 38 31.71 -4.91 -20.18
CA ALA A 38 32.98 -4.18 -20.27
C ALA A 38 33.46 -3.94 -21.72
N GLN A 39 32.96 -4.71 -22.69
CA GLN A 39 33.35 -4.64 -24.10
C GLN A 39 32.27 -4.04 -24.99
N ALA A 40 31.10 -3.71 -24.43
CA ALA A 40 29.95 -3.23 -25.17
C ALA A 40 30.21 -1.87 -25.81
N LYS A 41 29.68 -1.70 -27.01
CA LYS A 41 29.70 -0.45 -27.77
C LYS A 41 28.27 -0.02 -28.09
N ALA A 42 28.07 1.27 -28.35
CA ALA A 42 26.78 1.81 -28.74
C ALA A 42 26.11 0.99 -29.87
N GLY A 43 24.93 0.44 -29.59
CA GLY A 43 24.16 -0.42 -30.50
C GLY A 43 24.33 -1.92 -30.28
N ASP A 44 25.18 -2.36 -29.34
CA ASP A 44 25.30 -3.78 -28.98
C ASP A 44 24.11 -4.26 -28.14
N ASN A 45 23.73 -5.53 -28.35
CA ASN A 45 22.71 -6.22 -27.57
C ASN A 45 23.34 -7.37 -26.77
N ILE A 46 23.38 -7.27 -25.45
CA ILE A 46 23.78 -8.34 -24.55
C ILE A 46 22.55 -9.20 -24.25
N VAL A 47 22.61 -10.47 -24.64
CA VAL A 47 21.46 -11.40 -24.58
C VAL A 47 21.74 -12.48 -23.55
N LEU A 48 21.03 -12.45 -22.42
CA LEU A 48 21.08 -13.48 -21.38
C LEU A 48 20.35 -14.73 -21.88
N LYS A 49 21.03 -15.87 -21.91
CA LYS A 49 20.40 -17.16 -22.26
C LYS A 49 19.29 -17.50 -21.27
N ASP A 50 18.28 -18.23 -21.74
CA ASP A 50 17.21 -18.75 -20.90
C ASP A 50 17.80 -19.57 -19.73
N GLY A 51 17.31 -19.32 -18.51
CA GLY A 51 17.80 -19.97 -17.30
C GLY A 51 17.63 -19.13 -16.03
N THR A 52 18.09 -19.72 -14.93
CA THR A 52 18.09 -19.07 -13.61
C THR A 52 19.49 -18.57 -13.26
N TYR A 53 19.62 -17.27 -13.02
CA TYR A 53 20.82 -16.61 -12.55
C TYR A 53 20.63 -16.27 -11.08
N ARG A 54 21.26 -17.08 -10.22
CA ARG A 54 21.16 -16.95 -8.77
C ARG A 54 22.35 -16.20 -8.21
N ASP A 55 22.09 -15.34 -7.23
CA ASP A 55 23.08 -14.53 -6.50
C ASP A 55 23.95 -13.62 -7.41
N ILE A 56 23.35 -13.09 -8.49
CA ILE A 56 24.01 -12.25 -9.49
C ILE A 56 23.84 -10.75 -9.17
N GLN A 57 24.96 -10.03 -9.16
CA GLN A 57 24.99 -8.58 -8.91
C GLN A 57 25.45 -7.88 -10.18
N ILE A 58 24.51 -7.36 -10.95
CA ILE A 58 24.74 -6.84 -12.30
C ILE A 58 25.10 -5.35 -12.22
N GLU A 59 26.35 -5.01 -12.53
CA GLU A 59 26.79 -3.63 -12.74
C GLU A 59 26.86 -3.34 -14.24
N PHE A 60 25.81 -2.73 -14.79
CA PHE A 60 25.71 -2.38 -16.20
C PHE A 60 26.23 -0.95 -16.43
N PHE A 61 27.55 -0.82 -16.55
CA PHE A 61 28.22 0.43 -16.91
C PHE A 61 28.60 0.45 -18.39
N ALA A 62 28.00 1.35 -19.18
CA ALA A 62 28.38 1.55 -20.58
C ALA A 62 27.88 2.91 -21.10
N GLU A 63 28.36 3.31 -22.29
CA GLU A 63 27.95 4.56 -22.94
C GLU A 63 27.36 4.27 -24.33
N GLY A 64 26.03 4.27 -24.39
CA GLY A 64 25.28 4.25 -25.64
C GLY A 64 25.09 5.65 -26.21
N THR A 65 24.27 5.73 -27.26
CA THR A 65 23.80 7.00 -27.82
C THR A 65 22.30 6.94 -28.04
N LYS A 66 21.65 8.09 -28.23
CA LYS A 66 20.21 8.15 -28.51
C LYS A 66 19.80 7.26 -29.68
N GLU A 67 20.59 7.25 -30.75
CA GLU A 67 20.33 6.47 -31.96
C GLU A 67 20.77 5.00 -31.83
N LYS A 68 21.70 4.71 -30.92
CA LYS A 68 22.29 3.39 -30.70
C LYS A 68 22.46 3.11 -29.21
N PRO A 69 21.37 2.83 -28.49
CA PRO A 69 21.45 2.43 -27.09
C PRO A 69 22.16 1.07 -26.96
N ILE A 70 22.63 0.76 -25.75
CA ILE A 70 23.16 -0.57 -25.43
C ILE A 70 22.09 -1.33 -24.65
N VAL A 71 21.73 -2.52 -25.11
CA VAL A 71 20.59 -3.28 -24.57
C VAL A 71 21.08 -4.50 -23.81
N LEU A 72 20.62 -4.70 -22.58
CA LEU A 72 20.69 -5.95 -21.83
C LEU A 72 19.30 -6.57 -21.77
N ARG A 73 19.11 -7.76 -22.37
CA ARG A 73 17.80 -8.41 -22.45
C ARG A 73 17.84 -9.90 -22.20
N ALA A 74 16.70 -10.47 -21.84
CA ALA A 74 16.50 -11.92 -21.91
C ALA A 74 16.54 -12.42 -23.37
N GLN A 75 16.96 -13.67 -23.54
CA GLN A 75 16.84 -14.40 -24.80
C GLN A 75 15.36 -14.58 -25.15
N THR A 76 14.58 -15.14 -24.22
CA THR A 76 13.13 -15.26 -24.31
C THR A 76 12.48 -14.56 -23.12
N PRO A 77 11.59 -13.56 -23.32
CA PRO A 77 10.87 -12.91 -22.23
C PRO A 77 10.13 -13.93 -21.35
N GLY A 78 10.32 -13.82 -20.04
CA GLY A 78 9.76 -14.76 -19.06
C GLY A 78 10.58 -16.02 -18.76
N ASN A 79 11.69 -16.26 -19.49
CA ASN A 79 12.55 -17.43 -19.27
C ASN A 79 13.93 -17.11 -18.66
N VAL A 80 14.21 -15.84 -18.33
CA VAL A 80 15.41 -15.44 -17.57
C VAL A 80 15.01 -15.01 -16.17
N PHE A 81 15.34 -15.85 -15.20
CA PHE A 81 15.01 -15.63 -13.79
C PHE A 81 16.23 -15.12 -13.02
N ILE A 82 16.05 -14.03 -12.30
CA ILE A 82 17.05 -13.48 -11.39
C ILE A 82 16.60 -13.83 -9.96
N GLU A 83 17.36 -14.68 -9.27
CA GLU A 83 16.98 -15.25 -7.97
C GLU A 83 18.06 -15.08 -6.90
N GLY A 84 17.73 -15.41 -5.64
CA GLY A 84 18.67 -15.32 -4.53
C GLY A 84 19.05 -13.88 -4.18
N GLN A 85 20.30 -13.66 -3.75
CA GLN A 85 20.83 -12.36 -3.39
C GLN A 85 21.33 -11.61 -4.63
N SER A 86 20.38 -11.08 -5.41
CA SER A 86 20.66 -10.47 -6.70
C SER A 86 20.25 -8.99 -6.78
N ASN A 87 20.92 -8.22 -7.63
CA ASN A 87 20.56 -6.82 -7.92
C ASN A 87 21.01 -6.38 -9.32
N LEU A 88 20.56 -5.19 -9.72
CA LEU A 88 20.89 -4.52 -10.97
C LEU A 88 21.22 -3.04 -10.72
N GLN A 89 22.37 -2.59 -11.19
CA GLN A 89 22.81 -1.20 -11.12
C GLN A 89 23.23 -0.71 -12.51
N LEU A 90 22.73 0.46 -12.91
CA LEU A 90 23.04 1.08 -14.19
C LEU A 90 23.94 2.30 -13.98
N GLY A 91 24.90 2.52 -14.87
CA GLY A 91 25.71 3.75 -14.91
C GLY A 91 26.16 4.10 -16.33
N GLY A 92 26.23 5.38 -16.65
CA GLY A 92 26.48 5.87 -18.01
C GLY A 92 25.20 6.29 -18.72
N SER A 93 25.18 6.29 -20.05
CA SER A 93 24.07 6.89 -20.82
C SER A 93 23.44 5.96 -21.84
N TYR A 94 22.14 6.12 -22.10
CA TYR A 94 21.41 5.41 -23.16
C TYR A 94 21.49 3.88 -23.04
N LEU A 95 21.22 3.37 -21.85
CA LEU A 95 21.14 1.95 -21.54
C LEU A 95 19.71 1.47 -21.54
N VAL A 96 19.45 0.24 -21.99
CA VAL A 96 18.13 -0.40 -21.91
C VAL A 96 18.28 -1.75 -21.22
N VAL A 97 17.48 -2.01 -20.19
CA VAL A 97 17.33 -3.34 -19.58
C VAL A 97 15.90 -3.81 -19.77
N GLN A 98 15.72 -5.04 -20.27
CA GLN A 98 14.38 -5.56 -20.51
C GLN A 98 14.22 -7.07 -20.34
N ASP A 99 12.97 -7.50 -20.15
CA ASP A 99 12.53 -8.89 -20.23
C ASP A 99 13.01 -9.82 -19.09
N LEU A 100 13.48 -9.25 -17.97
CA LEU A 100 13.98 -9.98 -16.80
C LEU A 100 12.88 -10.26 -15.76
N HIS A 101 12.97 -11.39 -15.07
CA HIS A 101 12.04 -11.77 -14.00
C HIS A 101 12.77 -11.97 -12.66
N PHE A 102 12.60 -11.03 -11.73
CA PHE A 102 13.12 -11.12 -10.36
C PHE A 102 12.13 -11.86 -9.45
N ARG A 103 12.54 -12.99 -8.88
CA ARG A 103 11.71 -13.81 -7.96
C ARG A 103 12.58 -14.60 -6.98
N ASN A 104 11.98 -15.24 -5.98
CA ASN A 104 12.66 -16.20 -5.09
C ASN A 104 13.99 -15.66 -4.49
N GLY A 105 13.99 -14.40 -4.05
CA GLY A 105 15.20 -13.72 -3.61
C GLY A 105 14.93 -12.37 -2.97
N TYR A 106 16.01 -11.64 -2.69
CA TYR A 106 16.01 -10.28 -2.14
C TYR A 106 17.32 -9.58 -2.51
N THR A 107 17.32 -8.24 -2.52
CA THR A 107 18.55 -7.50 -2.85
C THR A 107 19.55 -7.56 -1.69
N PRO A 108 20.85 -7.80 -1.94
CA PRO A 108 21.90 -7.69 -0.92
C PRO A 108 22.31 -6.23 -0.66
N SER A 109 21.66 -5.26 -1.32
CA SER A 109 22.02 -3.84 -1.29
C SER A 109 20.82 -2.96 -0.93
N LYS A 110 21.00 -1.63 -0.94
CA LYS A 110 19.93 -0.67 -0.59
C LYS A 110 18.76 -0.67 -1.57
N ALA A 111 18.97 -1.13 -2.80
CA ALA A 111 17.91 -1.22 -3.81
C ALA A 111 18.06 -2.47 -4.70
N LEU A 112 16.95 -2.99 -5.25
CA LEU A 112 17.00 -4.08 -6.23
C LEU A 112 17.49 -3.59 -7.60
N ILE A 113 16.89 -2.53 -8.12
CA ILE A 113 17.27 -1.84 -9.36
C ILE A 113 17.67 -0.42 -9.02
N ARG A 114 18.87 0.01 -9.42
CA ARG A 114 19.38 1.35 -9.15
C ARG A 114 19.93 2.00 -10.41
N PHE A 115 19.48 3.22 -10.71
CA PHE A 115 19.98 4.03 -11.83
C PHE A 115 21.32 4.73 -11.50
N LYS A 116 22.18 4.02 -10.77
CA LYS A 116 23.51 4.46 -10.31
C LYS A 116 24.28 3.27 -9.75
N ILE A 117 25.56 3.16 -10.09
CA ILE A 117 26.48 2.21 -9.45
C ILE A 117 27.09 2.87 -8.20
N ASP A 118 27.76 4.00 -8.41
CA ASP A 118 28.40 4.82 -7.37
C ASP A 118 28.23 6.32 -7.69
N ASP A 119 28.78 7.20 -6.84
CA ASP A 119 28.65 8.66 -6.97
C ASP A 119 29.22 9.24 -8.28
N ASP A 120 30.11 8.50 -8.96
CA ASP A 120 30.72 8.90 -10.22
C ASP A 120 30.02 8.28 -11.45
N LYS A 121 29.37 7.13 -11.28
CA LYS A 121 28.72 6.35 -12.34
C LYS A 121 27.20 6.35 -12.17
N ILE A 122 26.58 7.42 -12.65
CA ILE A 122 25.13 7.67 -12.61
C ILE A 122 24.53 7.35 -13.98
N ALA A 123 23.32 6.79 -14.02
CA ALA A 123 22.62 6.53 -15.27
C ALA A 123 21.87 7.78 -15.77
N PHE A 124 21.97 8.07 -17.07
CA PHE A 124 21.20 9.10 -17.75
C PHE A 124 20.54 8.54 -19.01
N HIS A 125 19.36 9.06 -19.39
CA HIS A 125 18.65 8.65 -20.61
C HIS A 125 18.48 7.12 -20.74
N SER A 126 18.37 6.41 -19.61
CA SER A 126 18.37 4.95 -19.54
C SER A 126 17.00 4.40 -19.17
N LYS A 127 16.70 3.20 -19.60
CA LYS A 127 15.37 2.59 -19.53
C LYS A 127 15.42 1.20 -18.91
N VAL A 128 14.50 0.93 -17.99
CA VAL A 128 14.18 -0.41 -17.50
C VAL A 128 12.74 -0.70 -17.91
N THR A 129 12.51 -1.75 -18.70
CA THR A 129 11.19 -2.00 -19.29
C THR A 129 10.83 -3.47 -19.37
N ASN A 130 9.55 -3.80 -19.36
CA ASN A 130 9.08 -5.17 -19.59
C ASN A 130 9.68 -6.19 -18.62
N ILE A 131 9.89 -5.79 -17.36
CA ILE A 131 10.40 -6.66 -16.28
C ILE A 131 9.30 -7.07 -15.32
N VAL A 132 9.52 -8.17 -14.61
CA VAL A 132 8.68 -8.64 -13.50
C VAL A 132 9.48 -8.62 -12.21
N ILE A 133 8.92 -8.04 -11.15
CA ILE A 133 9.41 -8.20 -9.77
C ILE A 133 8.27 -8.83 -8.95
N GLU A 134 8.44 -10.10 -8.58
CA GLU A 134 7.47 -10.85 -7.80
C GLU A 134 8.07 -11.20 -6.44
N GLU A 135 7.52 -10.60 -5.38
CA GLU A 135 7.84 -10.90 -3.99
C GLU A 135 9.36 -10.93 -3.66
N PHE A 136 10.18 -10.13 -4.34
CA PHE A 136 11.62 -10.03 -4.11
C PHE A 136 11.95 -9.20 -2.84
N THR A 137 11.24 -9.50 -1.76
CA THR A 137 11.24 -8.78 -0.48
C THR A 137 12.33 -9.31 0.43
N GLN A 138 12.87 -8.46 1.30
CA GLN A 138 13.80 -8.88 2.34
C GLN A 138 13.25 -10.04 3.18
N ALA A 139 14.15 -10.89 3.65
CA ALA A 139 13.80 -12.04 4.50
C ALA A 139 13.10 -11.59 5.80
N ASP A 140 13.37 -10.38 6.28
CA ASP A 140 12.75 -9.79 7.46
C ASP A 140 12.12 -8.43 7.10
N ARG A 141 10.89 -8.18 7.58
CA ARG A 141 10.11 -6.98 7.25
C ARG A 141 10.70 -5.69 7.84
N GLU A 142 11.49 -5.82 8.90
CA GLU A 142 12.19 -4.68 9.53
C GLU A 142 13.35 -4.17 8.67
N VAL A 143 13.86 -4.97 7.73
CA VAL A 143 14.97 -4.58 6.88
C VAL A 143 14.49 -3.60 5.81
N THR A 144 15.14 -2.45 5.74
CA THR A 144 14.82 -1.41 4.76
C THR A 144 15.52 -1.65 3.43
N ASP A 145 14.75 -1.63 2.35
CA ASP A 145 15.27 -1.48 0.99
C ASP A 145 14.28 -0.70 0.12
N GLN A 146 14.69 -0.43 -1.12
CA GLN A 146 13.78 -0.03 -2.20
C GLN A 146 13.84 -1.09 -3.30
N TRP A 147 12.77 -1.25 -4.08
CA TRP A 147 12.90 -2.09 -5.28
C TRP A 147 13.51 -1.32 -6.43
N ILE A 148 13.08 -0.09 -6.66
CA ILE A 148 13.59 0.71 -7.77
C ILE A 148 14.01 2.08 -7.26
N GLN A 149 15.27 2.45 -7.48
CA GLN A 149 15.82 3.72 -7.07
C GLN A 149 16.30 4.52 -8.28
N PHE A 150 15.57 5.60 -8.59
CA PHE A 150 15.94 6.55 -9.61
C PHE A 150 17.01 7.52 -9.09
N TRP A 151 18.00 7.74 -9.95
CA TRP A 151 19.02 8.77 -9.89
C TRP A 151 19.19 9.33 -11.31
N GLY A 152 20.00 10.37 -11.45
CA GLY A 152 20.33 10.97 -12.75
C GLY A 152 19.16 11.75 -13.34
N GLN A 153 19.09 11.79 -14.66
CA GLN A 153 18.04 12.50 -15.42
C GLN A 153 17.61 11.69 -16.64
N HIS A 154 16.38 11.92 -17.09
CA HIS A 154 15.75 11.35 -18.29
C HIS A 154 15.69 9.81 -18.32
N ASN A 155 15.73 9.17 -17.15
CA ASN A 155 15.53 7.73 -17.03
C ASN A 155 14.04 7.32 -17.07
N GLU A 156 13.78 6.07 -17.45
CA GLU A 156 12.45 5.51 -17.63
C GLU A 156 12.27 4.15 -16.93
N LEU A 157 11.14 3.95 -16.27
CA LEU A 157 10.58 2.65 -15.90
C LEU A 157 9.25 2.46 -16.63
N SER A 158 9.15 1.42 -17.47
CA SER A 158 7.89 1.19 -18.19
C SER A 158 7.49 -0.27 -18.41
N HIS A 159 6.20 -0.49 -18.68
CA HIS A 159 5.65 -1.81 -19.05
C HIS A 159 6.03 -2.93 -18.08
N SER A 160 6.16 -2.64 -16.79
CA SER A 160 6.68 -3.59 -15.80
C SER A 160 5.59 -4.04 -14.83
N TYR A 161 5.63 -5.30 -14.41
CA TYR A 161 4.77 -5.82 -13.33
C TYR A 161 5.57 -5.91 -12.03
N ILE A 162 5.07 -5.24 -10.99
CA ILE A 162 5.80 -5.06 -9.73
C ILE A 162 4.84 -5.30 -8.57
N ALA A 163 4.98 -6.40 -7.84
CA ALA A 163 4.03 -6.76 -6.80
C ALA A 163 4.64 -7.54 -5.62
N GLY A 164 4.05 -7.33 -4.44
CA GLY A 164 4.32 -8.14 -3.26
C GLY A 164 5.46 -7.64 -2.37
N LYS A 165 5.88 -6.37 -2.41
CA LYS A 165 6.85 -5.83 -1.42
C LYS A 165 6.19 -5.76 -0.04
N SER A 166 6.83 -6.25 1.01
CA SER A 166 6.22 -6.33 2.36
C SER A 166 7.10 -5.78 3.48
N ASN A 167 8.39 -5.55 3.21
CA ASN A 167 9.34 -4.94 4.13
C ASN A 167 9.38 -3.41 4.01
N PHE A 168 10.08 -2.77 4.94
CA PHE A 168 10.21 -1.33 5.05
C PHE A 168 10.82 -0.67 3.81
N GLY A 169 10.30 0.51 3.45
CA GLY A 169 10.81 1.37 2.39
C GLY A 169 9.93 1.38 1.14
N PRO A 170 9.93 2.49 0.37
CA PRO A 170 9.11 2.62 -0.83
C PRO A 170 9.41 1.54 -1.88
N THR A 171 8.42 1.14 -2.69
CA THR A 171 8.68 0.23 -3.82
C THR A 171 9.54 0.96 -4.85
N VAL A 172 9.14 2.19 -5.22
CA VAL A 172 9.89 3.08 -6.10
C VAL A 172 10.29 4.35 -5.34
N MET A 173 11.55 4.76 -5.47
CA MET A 173 12.08 5.97 -4.85
C MET A 173 12.83 6.82 -5.87
N VAL A 174 12.48 8.10 -5.99
CA VAL A 174 13.24 9.08 -6.78
C VAL A 174 14.14 9.91 -5.86
N MET A 175 15.45 9.78 -6.05
CA MET A 175 16.46 10.46 -5.23
C MET A 175 16.83 11.80 -5.86
N LEU A 176 16.78 12.89 -5.08
CA LEU A 176 16.96 14.26 -5.58
C LEU A 176 18.16 15.00 -4.98
N LYS A 177 18.98 14.33 -4.17
CA LYS A 177 20.13 14.96 -3.49
C LYS A 177 21.29 15.17 -4.46
N GLY A 178 21.38 16.34 -5.08
CA GLY A 178 22.50 16.77 -5.94
C GLY A 178 22.01 17.35 -7.27
N ASN A 179 22.75 18.30 -7.85
CA ASN A 179 22.34 19.03 -9.06
C ASN A 179 22.11 18.11 -10.27
N GLN A 180 22.82 16.99 -10.32
CA GLN A 180 22.73 15.98 -11.37
C GLN A 180 21.52 15.03 -11.21
N HIS A 181 20.67 15.26 -10.20
CA HIS A 181 19.50 14.42 -9.88
C HIS A 181 18.19 15.22 -9.79
N VAL A 182 18.26 16.55 -9.67
CA VAL A 182 17.10 17.45 -9.78
C VAL A 182 16.79 17.72 -11.26
N ASN A 183 15.64 18.33 -11.56
CA ASN A 183 15.16 18.53 -12.93
C ASN A 183 15.27 17.25 -13.76
N ASN A 184 14.84 16.12 -13.19
CA ASN A 184 15.17 14.82 -13.74
C ASN A 184 14.32 14.44 -14.94
N HIS A 185 13.08 14.91 -15.08
CA HIS A 185 12.20 14.50 -16.19
C HIS A 185 12.06 12.97 -16.34
N HIS A 186 12.17 12.22 -15.23
CA HIS A 186 11.99 10.77 -15.24
C HIS A 186 10.60 10.38 -15.71
N GLN A 187 10.51 9.24 -16.37
CA GLN A 187 9.27 8.66 -16.88
C GLN A 187 8.95 7.36 -16.11
N ILE A 188 7.79 7.30 -15.46
CA ILE A 188 7.28 6.08 -14.84
C ILE A 188 5.94 5.81 -15.49
N ILE A 189 5.92 4.97 -16.52
CA ILE A 189 4.77 4.86 -17.44
C ILE A 189 4.34 3.43 -17.75
N ASN A 190 3.04 3.18 -17.90
CA ASN A 190 2.51 1.89 -18.36
C ASN A 190 2.87 0.70 -17.44
N ASN A 191 3.14 0.94 -16.16
CA ASN A 191 3.45 -0.13 -15.21
C ASN A 191 2.19 -0.67 -14.52
N HIS A 192 2.20 -1.95 -14.19
CA HIS A 192 1.25 -2.56 -13.27
C HIS A 192 1.92 -2.74 -11.91
N PHE A 193 1.63 -1.81 -11.00
CA PHE A 193 1.91 -1.96 -9.58
C PHE A 193 0.82 -2.83 -8.97
N GLY A 194 1.09 -4.13 -8.89
CA GLY A 194 0.18 -5.10 -8.32
C GLY A 194 0.09 -5.01 -6.79
N PRO A 195 -0.60 -5.96 -6.14
CA PRO A 195 -0.87 -5.91 -4.71
C PRO A 195 0.38 -5.68 -3.85
N ARG A 196 0.31 -4.64 -3.01
CA ARG A 196 1.27 -4.40 -1.93
C ARG A 196 0.55 -4.63 -0.60
N PRO A 197 0.88 -5.67 0.17
CA PRO A 197 0.20 -5.93 1.45
C PRO A 197 0.50 -4.83 2.47
N ARG A 198 -0.37 -4.72 3.48
CA ARG A 198 -0.20 -3.78 4.60
C ARG A 198 1.14 -4.00 5.31
N LYS A 199 1.84 -2.90 5.61
CA LYS A 199 3.10 -2.95 6.36
C LYS A 199 2.89 -2.98 7.89
N GLY A 200 1.74 -2.53 8.39
CA GLY A 200 1.54 -2.37 9.83
C GLY A 200 2.45 -1.32 10.47
N GLY A 201 2.74 -0.24 9.74
CA GLY A 201 3.56 0.89 10.15
C GLY A 201 3.86 1.84 8.98
N PRO A 202 4.58 2.95 9.20
CA PRO A 202 4.94 3.91 8.15
C PRO A 202 6.00 3.37 7.17
N HIS A 203 6.27 4.11 6.09
CA HIS A 203 7.27 3.77 5.05
C HIS A 203 6.85 2.57 4.19
N GLY A 204 5.54 2.50 3.94
CA GLY A 204 4.88 1.49 3.14
C GLY A 204 4.57 1.96 1.71
N GLU A 205 5.13 3.07 1.24
CA GLU A 205 4.64 3.76 0.04
C GLU A 205 4.94 2.98 -1.23
N THR A 206 3.99 2.86 -2.15
CA THR A 206 4.31 2.27 -3.46
C THR A 206 5.31 3.14 -4.21
N MET A 207 5.18 4.47 -4.11
CA MET A 207 6.11 5.39 -4.74
C MET A 207 6.40 6.60 -3.85
N GLN A 208 7.65 7.01 -3.77
CA GLN A 208 8.07 8.27 -3.15
C GLN A 208 8.96 9.07 -4.09
N ILE A 209 8.66 10.36 -4.28
CA ILE A 209 9.40 11.25 -5.19
C ILE A 209 10.07 12.38 -4.41
N GLY A 210 11.33 12.18 -4.02
CA GLY A 210 12.05 13.06 -3.12
C GLY A 210 11.81 12.72 -1.65
N ASP A 211 12.33 13.56 -0.76
CA ASP A 211 12.11 13.48 0.68
C ASP A 211 11.89 14.89 1.26
N SER A 212 11.66 14.99 2.57
CA SER A 212 11.49 16.31 3.19
C SER A 212 12.69 17.22 2.96
N SER A 213 13.92 16.69 3.01
CA SER A 213 15.17 17.45 2.82
C SER A 213 15.34 18.05 1.42
N THR A 214 14.69 17.45 0.41
CA THR A 214 14.77 17.82 -1.00
C THR A 214 13.45 18.37 -1.56
N SER A 215 12.47 18.61 -0.69
CA SER A 215 11.09 18.92 -1.10
C SER A 215 10.89 20.20 -1.90
N MET A 216 11.82 21.16 -1.79
CA MET A 216 11.79 22.40 -2.56
C MET A 216 12.50 22.29 -3.92
N THR A 217 13.08 21.13 -4.24
CA THR A 217 13.77 20.92 -5.51
C THR A 217 12.78 20.63 -6.64
N PRO A 218 13.02 21.16 -7.84
CA PRO A 218 12.27 20.78 -9.03
C PRO A 218 12.63 19.36 -9.46
N SER A 219 11.63 18.51 -9.69
CA SER A 219 11.82 17.12 -10.10
C SER A 219 11.35 16.89 -11.54
N TYR A 220 10.16 17.40 -11.89
CA TYR A 220 9.53 17.15 -13.19
C TYR A 220 9.34 15.66 -13.53
N THR A 221 9.27 14.79 -12.52
CA THR A 221 8.97 13.37 -12.74
C THR A 221 7.55 13.24 -13.28
N ASN A 222 7.39 12.45 -14.34
CA ASN A 222 6.10 12.10 -14.93
C ASN A 222 5.71 10.68 -14.52
N VAL A 223 4.54 10.55 -13.90
CA VAL A 223 3.93 9.28 -13.52
C VAL A 223 2.63 9.18 -14.28
N GLU A 224 2.62 8.38 -15.34
CA GLU A 224 1.53 8.40 -16.32
C GLU A 224 1.09 7.01 -16.76
N ASN A 225 -0.22 6.79 -16.94
CA ASN A 225 -0.76 5.52 -17.42
C ASN A 225 -0.31 4.30 -16.59
N ASN A 226 -0.20 4.40 -15.26
CA ASN A 226 0.11 3.24 -14.41
C ASN A 226 -1.15 2.70 -13.73
N TYR A 227 -1.17 1.39 -13.49
CA TYR A 227 -2.22 0.70 -12.74
C TYR A 227 -1.73 0.32 -11.35
N PHE A 228 -2.31 0.94 -10.32
CA PHE A 228 -2.09 0.67 -8.91
C PHE A 228 -3.23 -0.20 -8.39
N GLU A 229 -3.01 -1.50 -8.32
CA GLU A 229 -3.97 -2.49 -7.85
C GLU A 229 -3.67 -2.86 -6.41
N ARG A 230 -4.59 -2.58 -5.47
CA ARG A 230 -4.48 -2.98 -4.06
C ARG A 230 -3.12 -2.67 -3.44
N CYS A 231 -2.65 -1.46 -3.70
CA CYS A 231 -1.41 -0.92 -3.17
C CYS A 231 -1.60 -0.47 -1.71
N ASN A 232 -1.74 -1.43 -0.81
CA ASN A 232 -2.25 -1.24 0.56
C ASN A 232 -1.14 -1.08 1.62
N GLY A 233 0.08 -0.74 1.20
CA GLY A 233 1.24 -0.71 2.09
C GLY A 233 1.06 0.23 3.29
N GLU A 234 0.49 1.42 3.05
CA GLU A 234 0.18 2.45 4.04
C GLU A 234 -0.80 3.51 3.48
N VAL A 235 -1.02 4.63 4.19
CA VAL A 235 -1.91 5.73 3.76
C VAL A 235 -1.45 6.44 2.49
N GLU A 236 -0.14 6.45 2.19
CA GLU A 236 0.41 7.07 0.98
C GLU A 236 0.71 6.00 -0.09
N ILE A 237 -0.15 5.86 -1.10
CA ILE A 237 0.18 5.03 -2.28
C ILE A 237 1.35 5.69 -3.02
N ILE A 238 1.20 6.98 -3.28
CA ILE A 238 2.25 7.85 -3.82
C ILE A 238 2.47 8.99 -2.84
N SER A 239 3.71 9.18 -2.42
CA SER A 239 4.17 10.29 -1.61
C SER A 239 5.03 11.23 -2.44
N SER A 240 4.40 12.27 -3.01
CA SER A 240 5.12 13.32 -3.75
C SER A 240 5.77 14.29 -2.77
N LYS A 241 7.10 14.40 -2.81
CA LYS A 241 7.90 15.21 -1.90
C LYS A 241 8.89 16.07 -2.70
N SER A 242 8.43 16.73 -3.76
CA SER A 242 9.22 17.60 -4.64
C SER A 242 8.34 18.45 -5.56
N ASN A 243 8.92 19.46 -6.23
CA ASN A 243 8.17 20.40 -7.07
C ASN A 243 7.95 19.89 -8.51
N PHE A 244 6.86 20.35 -9.13
CA PHE A 244 6.56 20.24 -10.57
C PHE A 244 6.37 18.81 -11.12
N ASN A 245 6.04 17.84 -10.27
CA ASN A 245 5.72 16.49 -10.73
C ASN A 245 4.36 16.44 -11.44
N SER A 246 4.20 15.46 -12.33
CA SER A 246 3.00 15.21 -13.12
C SER A 246 2.46 13.81 -12.85
N PHE A 247 1.17 13.71 -12.53
CA PHE A 247 0.43 12.47 -12.29
C PHE A 247 -0.76 12.42 -13.24
N LYS A 248 -0.67 11.60 -14.29
CA LYS A 248 -1.62 11.62 -15.40
C LYS A 248 -2.20 10.26 -15.71
N ASN A 249 -3.52 10.16 -15.89
CA ASN A 249 -4.15 8.95 -16.44
C ASN A 249 -3.79 7.64 -15.69
N ASN A 250 -3.45 7.74 -14.40
CA ASN A 250 -3.20 6.56 -13.57
C ASN A 250 -4.52 6.02 -13.01
N VAL A 251 -4.58 4.72 -12.79
CA VAL A 251 -5.74 4.04 -12.18
C VAL A 251 -5.34 3.52 -10.81
N PHE A 252 -6.10 3.87 -9.78
CA PHE A 252 -6.00 3.37 -8.42
C PHE A 252 -7.22 2.50 -8.13
N PHE A 253 -7.02 1.18 -8.13
CA PHE A 253 -8.09 0.21 -7.96
C PHE A 253 -7.98 -0.46 -6.60
N GLU A 254 -9.01 -0.27 -5.76
CA GLU A 254 -9.13 -0.86 -4.42
C GLU A 254 -7.85 -0.72 -3.58
N SER A 255 -7.17 0.42 -3.71
CA SER A 255 -5.90 0.68 -3.02
C SER A 255 -6.13 1.49 -1.75
N GLU A 256 -5.65 0.97 -0.62
CA GLU A 256 -5.91 1.50 0.73
C GLU A 256 -5.05 2.70 1.14
N GLY A 257 -5.04 3.73 0.31
CA GLY A 257 -4.31 4.96 0.55
C GLY A 257 -4.66 6.03 -0.47
N SER A 258 -3.77 6.99 -0.65
CA SER A 258 -4.02 8.15 -1.52
C SER A 258 -2.81 8.52 -2.36
N LEU A 259 -3.05 9.26 -3.44
CA LEU A 259 -2.03 10.10 -4.08
C LEU A 259 -1.85 11.35 -3.22
N VAL A 260 -0.70 11.46 -2.55
CA VAL A 260 -0.44 12.51 -1.57
C VAL A 260 0.60 13.50 -2.09
N LEU A 261 0.21 14.77 -2.14
CA LEU A 261 1.08 15.91 -2.41
C LEU A 261 1.79 16.32 -1.11
N ARG A 262 2.57 15.38 -0.56
CA ARG A 262 3.02 15.38 0.83
C ARG A 262 3.93 16.56 1.17
N HIS A 263 4.87 16.86 0.27
CA HIS A 263 5.71 18.05 0.27
C HIS A 263 5.94 18.52 -1.18
N GLY A 264 6.50 19.72 -1.35
CA GLY A 264 6.71 20.29 -2.68
C GLY A 264 5.43 20.89 -3.27
N ASN A 265 5.57 21.57 -4.41
CA ASN A 265 4.61 22.54 -4.93
C ASN A 265 4.39 22.36 -6.43
N TYR A 266 3.31 22.94 -6.96
CA TYR A 266 3.04 23.06 -8.40
C TYR A 266 2.95 21.73 -9.15
N ALA A 267 2.47 20.67 -8.48
CA ALA A 267 2.18 19.40 -9.13
C ALA A 267 0.92 19.49 -10.03
N THR A 268 0.92 18.71 -11.12
CA THR A 268 -0.23 18.52 -12.00
C THR A 268 -0.81 17.13 -11.79
N ILE A 269 -2.10 17.02 -11.52
CA ILE A 269 -2.83 15.79 -11.25
C ILE A 269 -4.03 15.76 -12.19
N ASP A 270 -3.89 15.10 -13.33
CA ASP A 270 -4.83 15.23 -14.44
C ASP A 270 -5.33 13.87 -14.95
N GLY A 271 -6.65 13.67 -15.02
CA GLY A 271 -7.21 12.48 -15.64
C GLY A 271 -6.99 11.16 -14.89
N ASN A 272 -6.69 11.18 -13.59
CA ASN A 272 -6.52 9.93 -12.82
C ASN A 272 -7.87 9.35 -12.39
N VAL A 273 -7.91 8.04 -12.23
CA VAL A 273 -9.11 7.26 -11.87
C VAL A 273 -8.91 6.60 -10.51
N PHE A 274 -9.87 6.73 -9.62
CA PHE A 274 -9.87 6.09 -8.30
C PHE A 274 -11.15 5.27 -8.11
N ILE A 275 -11.00 3.97 -7.88
CA ILE A 275 -12.11 3.01 -7.83
C ILE A 275 -12.10 2.32 -6.46
N GLY A 276 -13.20 2.50 -5.72
CA GLY A 276 -13.52 1.74 -4.52
C GLY A 276 -14.69 0.79 -4.73
N ASP A 277 -15.02 0.06 -3.68
CA ASP A 277 -16.13 -0.90 -3.60
C ASP A 277 -17.46 -0.26 -3.14
N GLY A 278 -17.38 0.91 -2.51
CA GLY A 278 -18.51 1.55 -1.85
C GLY A 278 -18.80 0.97 -0.47
N GLU A 279 -17.87 0.26 0.14
CA GLU A 279 -17.98 -0.34 1.47
C GLU A 279 -16.80 0.05 2.36
N SER A 280 -15.57 -0.14 1.87
CA SER A 280 -14.34 0.17 2.61
C SER A 280 -14.14 1.67 2.80
N LYS A 281 -13.76 2.06 4.03
CA LYS A 281 -13.32 3.41 4.38
C LYS A 281 -11.83 3.65 4.17
N PHE A 282 -11.12 2.68 3.60
CA PHE A 282 -9.66 2.75 3.45
C PHE A 282 -9.21 3.08 2.04
N TYR A 283 -10.09 3.00 1.05
CA TYR A 283 -9.80 3.47 -0.31
C TYR A 283 -9.87 4.99 -0.38
N GLY A 284 -8.73 5.62 -0.66
CA GLY A 284 -8.62 7.07 -0.75
C GLY A 284 -8.46 7.59 -2.17
N GLY A 285 -8.44 8.91 -2.28
CA GLY A 285 -8.24 9.61 -3.54
C GLY A 285 -6.99 10.48 -3.51
N ILE A 286 -7.19 11.80 -3.47
CA ILE A 286 -6.10 12.79 -3.54
C ILE A 286 -6.01 13.57 -2.23
N ARG A 287 -4.81 13.64 -1.66
CA ARG A 287 -4.53 14.48 -0.47
C ARG A 287 -3.65 15.68 -0.85
N VAL A 288 -4.21 16.87 -0.69
CA VAL A 288 -3.63 18.15 -1.09
C VAL A 288 -3.07 18.87 0.13
N ILE A 289 -1.77 19.16 0.08
CA ILE A 289 -0.98 19.99 1.00
C ILE A 289 -0.15 20.93 0.11
N ASN A 290 0.38 22.03 0.64
CA ASN A 290 1.30 22.94 -0.07
C ASN A 290 0.63 23.75 -1.21
N THR A 291 1.42 24.36 -2.10
CA THR A 291 0.94 25.43 -2.99
C THR A 291 0.89 25.08 -4.49
N GLY A 292 -0.05 25.70 -5.20
CA GLY A 292 0.00 25.84 -6.66
C GLY A 292 -0.44 24.61 -7.45
N HIS A 293 -1.07 23.63 -6.80
CA HIS A 293 -1.44 22.36 -7.41
C HIS A 293 -2.65 22.49 -8.35
N TRP A 294 -2.62 21.76 -9.46
CA TRP A 294 -3.75 21.61 -10.38
C TRP A 294 -4.27 20.18 -10.32
N VAL A 295 -5.54 20.00 -9.92
CA VAL A 295 -6.24 18.72 -9.82
C VAL A 295 -7.42 18.75 -10.79
N THR A 296 -7.24 18.17 -11.97
CA THR A 296 -8.16 18.30 -13.10
C THR A 296 -8.60 16.98 -13.71
N ASN A 297 -9.81 16.91 -14.26
CA ASN A 297 -10.30 15.75 -15.02
C ASN A 297 -10.26 14.39 -14.30
N ASN A 298 -10.07 14.35 -12.97
CA ASN A 298 -9.98 13.09 -12.24
C ASN A 298 -11.37 12.50 -12.00
N TYR A 299 -11.46 11.17 -11.98
CA TYR A 299 -12.70 10.43 -11.83
C TYR A 299 -12.65 9.53 -10.60
N PHE A 300 -13.61 9.70 -9.70
CA PHE A 300 -13.71 8.98 -8.43
C PHE A 300 -14.99 8.15 -8.42
N TYR A 301 -14.87 6.86 -8.13
CA TYR A 301 -15.99 5.93 -8.12
C TYR A 301 -16.07 5.20 -6.79
N LYS A 302 -17.21 5.33 -6.11
CA LYS A 302 -17.53 4.59 -4.88
C LYS A 302 -16.48 4.69 -3.78
N LEU A 303 -15.89 5.87 -3.60
CA LEU A 303 -14.98 6.10 -2.49
C LEU A 303 -15.74 6.55 -1.24
N LYS A 304 -15.46 5.88 -0.12
CA LYS A 304 -16.01 6.19 1.22
C LYS A 304 -14.93 6.48 2.25
N GLY A 305 -13.68 6.68 1.82
CA GLY A 305 -12.61 7.04 2.73
C GLY A 305 -12.87 8.37 3.43
N GLU A 306 -12.28 8.52 4.61
CA GLU A 306 -12.47 9.66 5.50
C GLU A 306 -11.10 10.22 5.91
N GLU A 307 -11.08 11.42 6.50
CA GLU A 307 -9.84 12.06 6.98
C GLU A 307 -8.73 12.09 5.91
N PHE A 308 -7.59 11.46 6.18
CA PHE A 308 -6.44 11.38 5.28
C PHE A 308 -6.65 10.50 4.06
N ARG A 309 -7.70 9.70 4.04
CA ARG A 309 -8.10 8.84 2.92
C ARG A 309 -9.39 9.34 2.27
N ALA A 310 -9.79 10.59 2.48
CA ALA A 310 -10.95 11.14 1.79
C ALA A 310 -10.80 11.09 0.25
N PRO A 311 -11.91 11.05 -0.52
CA PRO A 311 -11.85 11.12 -1.98
C PRO A 311 -11.06 12.35 -2.47
N ILE A 312 -11.28 13.51 -1.85
CA ILE A 312 -10.29 14.58 -1.82
C ILE A 312 -10.15 15.14 -0.40
N ALA A 313 -8.92 15.13 0.11
CA ALA A 313 -8.54 15.69 1.41
C ALA A 313 -7.73 16.98 1.22
N VAL A 314 -8.30 18.13 1.52
CA VAL A 314 -7.58 19.41 1.54
C VAL A 314 -7.17 19.73 2.97
N MET A 315 -5.87 19.69 3.25
CA MET A 315 -5.36 19.71 4.61
C MET A 315 -5.24 21.11 5.22
N ASN A 316 -5.35 21.20 6.54
CA ASN A 316 -4.77 22.30 7.30
C ASN A 316 -3.23 22.12 7.38
N GLY A 317 -2.51 23.23 7.32
CA GLY A 317 -1.07 23.28 7.53
C GLY A 317 -0.69 23.81 8.92
N ILE A 318 0.61 23.83 9.19
CA ILE A 318 1.21 24.51 10.34
C ILE A 318 1.65 25.92 9.91
N PRO A 319 1.31 26.99 10.65
CA PRO A 319 1.80 28.32 10.34
C PRO A 319 3.33 28.36 10.32
N LYS A 320 3.92 28.83 9.20
CA LYS A 320 5.38 28.87 8.99
C LYS A 320 6.05 27.52 9.28
N ALA A 321 5.49 26.45 8.71
CA ALA A 321 5.93 25.08 8.95
C ALA A 321 7.42 24.87 8.60
N PRO A 322 8.15 24.09 9.41
CA PRO A 322 9.43 23.50 9.00
C PRO A 322 9.26 22.61 7.75
N MET A 323 10.35 22.37 7.03
CA MET A 323 10.32 21.65 5.74
C MET A 323 9.80 20.20 5.83
N ASN A 324 9.95 19.55 6.99
CA ASN A 324 9.43 18.20 7.28
C ASN A 324 8.02 18.21 7.90
N ARG A 325 7.31 19.33 7.85
CA ARG A 325 5.94 19.50 8.36
C ARG A 325 4.98 19.85 7.23
N TYR A 326 3.70 20.00 7.56
CA TYR A 326 2.64 20.28 6.60
C TYR A 326 2.54 21.78 6.35
N ASN A 327 2.85 22.24 5.13
CA ASN A 327 2.60 23.63 4.75
C ASN A 327 1.12 23.87 4.49
N GLN A 328 0.70 25.11 4.67
CA GLN A 328 -0.65 25.57 4.33
C GLN A 328 -0.96 25.29 2.85
N VAL A 329 -2.17 24.79 2.57
CA VAL A 329 -2.67 24.71 1.20
C VAL A 329 -2.92 26.12 0.67
N THR A 330 -2.30 26.47 -0.45
CA THR A 330 -2.53 27.77 -1.10
C THR A 330 -2.55 27.68 -2.63
N ASP A 331 -3.28 28.58 -3.29
CA ASP A 331 -3.21 28.76 -4.76
C ASP A 331 -3.51 27.47 -5.56
N ALA A 332 -4.35 26.59 -5.01
CA ALA A 332 -4.70 25.31 -5.63
C ALA A 332 -5.97 25.42 -6.50
N VAL A 333 -6.00 24.68 -7.60
CA VAL A 333 -7.15 24.58 -8.51
C VAL A 333 -7.63 23.14 -8.55
N VAL A 334 -8.91 22.92 -8.22
CA VAL A 334 -9.59 21.62 -8.31
C VAL A 334 -10.76 21.78 -9.27
N ALA A 335 -10.62 21.31 -10.51
CA ALA A 335 -11.62 21.58 -11.53
C ALA A 335 -11.92 20.43 -12.49
N TYR A 336 -13.16 20.36 -13.00
CA TYR A 336 -13.56 19.34 -13.98
C TYR A 336 -13.38 17.90 -13.47
N ASN A 337 -13.44 17.65 -12.17
CA ASN A 337 -13.39 16.29 -11.65
C ASN A 337 -14.83 15.74 -11.53
N THR A 338 -14.96 14.41 -11.50
CA THR A 338 -16.25 13.71 -11.38
C THR A 338 -16.22 12.73 -10.22
N TRP A 339 -17.23 12.78 -9.37
CA TRP A 339 -17.43 11.86 -8.25
C TRP A 339 -18.74 11.10 -8.45
N ILE A 340 -18.65 9.78 -8.55
CA ILE A 340 -19.79 8.87 -8.69
C ILE A 340 -19.92 8.06 -7.41
N ASP A 341 -21.12 8.05 -6.84
CA ASP A 341 -21.49 7.28 -5.64
C ASP A 341 -20.49 7.43 -4.48
N SER A 342 -19.97 8.64 -4.33
CA SER A 342 -19.11 9.06 -3.23
C SER A 342 -19.89 10.12 -2.43
N PRO A 343 -20.63 9.75 -1.37
CA PRO A 343 -21.62 10.64 -0.73
C PRO A 343 -21.05 11.91 -0.13
N THR A 344 -19.82 11.83 0.38
CA THR A 344 -19.05 12.94 0.93
C THR A 344 -17.71 13.02 0.18
N PRO A 345 -17.65 13.61 -1.02
CA PRO A 345 -16.42 13.63 -1.79
C PRO A 345 -15.39 14.62 -1.23
N TRP A 346 -15.81 15.75 -0.65
CA TRP A 346 -14.89 16.86 -0.34
C TRP A 346 -14.67 17.04 1.17
N TYR A 347 -13.43 16.82 1.60
CA TYR A 347 -13.01 17.04 2.99
C TYR A 347 -12.07 18.24 3.07
N PHE A 348 -12.43 19.23 3.90
CA PHE A 348 -11.65 20.45 4.10
C PHE A 348 -11.09 20.56 5.50
N SER A 349 -9.94 21.25 5.60
CA SER A 349 -9.21 21.45 6.85
C SER A 349 -8.80 20.16 7.54
N VAL A 350 -8.57 19.11 6.74
CA VAL A 350 -8.18 17.79 7.24
C VAL A 350 -6.89 17.88 8.06
N GLY A 351 -6.87 17.18 9.20
CA GLY A 351 -5.74 17.20 10.13
C GLY A 351 -5.76 18.35 11.13
N TYR A 352 -6.80 19.21 11.15
CA TYR A 352 -7.01 20.17 12.24
C TYR A 352 -6.92 19.47 13.60
N ASN A 353 -6.09 20.01 14.51
CA ASN A 353 -5.80 19.40 15.80
C ASN A 353 -5.51 20.43 16.91
N VAL A 354 -6.11 21.61 16.84
CA VAL A 354 -5.88 22.68 17.84
C VAL A 354 -6.29 22.22 19.24
N ASP A 355 -7.33 21.40 19.36
CA ASP A 355 -7.81 20.85 20.64
C ASP A 355 -6.85 19.83 21.26
N ASN A 356 -5.80 19.43 20.54
CA ASN A 356 -4.71 18.57 21.03
C ASN A 356 -3.51 19.36 21.57
N SER A 357 -3.63 20.68 21.74
CA SER A 357 -2.54 21.56 22.21
C SER A 357 -1.97 21.21 23.59
N ASP A 358 -2.75 20.50 24.42
CA ASP A 358 -2.32 20.07 25.74
C ASP A 358 -1.37 18.87 25.71
N VAL A 359 -1.38 18.10 24.61
CA VAL A 359 -0.59 16.87 24.44
C VAL A 359 0.40 16.93 23.28
N LEU A 360 0.31 17.94 22.42
CA LEU A 360 1.19 18.15 21.27
C LEU A 360 1.93 19.51 21.36
N PRO A 361 3.20 19.58 20.92
CA PRO A 361 3.91 20.85 20.85
C PRO A 361 3.38 21.71 19.70
N LYS A 362 3.60 23.02 19.77
CA LYS A 362 3.16 23.99 18.73
C LYS A 362 3.60 23.62 17.31
N SER A 363 4.73 22.94 17.16
CA SER A 363 5.25 22.48 15.86
C SER A 363 4.43 21.35 15.21
N GLU A 364 3.47 20.76 15.93
CA GLU A 364 2.53 19.77 15.41
C GLU A 364 1.10 20.31 15.26
N ILE A 365 0.85 21.57 15.64
CA ILE A 365 -0.49 22.15 15.61
C ILE A 365 -0.82 22.72 14.22
N ARG A 366 -1.76 22.06 13.54
CA ARG A 366 -2.21 22.36 12.18
C ARG A 366 -3.38 23.35 12.19
N SER A 367 -3.07 24.63 12.38
CA SER A 367 -4.05 25.73 12.46
C SER A 367 -4.11 26.63 11.23
N ALA A 368 -3.28 26.41 10.20
CA ALA A 368 -3.28 27.21 8.98
C ALA A 368 -4.27 26.62 7.94
N ARG A 369 -5.43 27.27 7.79
CA ARG A 369 -6.50 26.84 6.86
C ARG A 369 -6.10 26.96 5.39
N PRO A 370 -6.69 26.18 4.47
CA PRO A 370 -6.55 26.42 3.04
C PRO A 370 -6.97 27.84 2.64
N VAL A 371 -6.20 28.51 1.78
CA VAL A 371 -6.53 29.86 1.26
C VAL A 371 -6.22 30.01 -0.22
N ARG A 372 -6.91 30.93 -0.92
CA ARG A 372 -6.72 31.17 -2.36
C ARG A 372 -6.89 29.90 -3.19
N THR A 373 -7.85 29.06 -2.82
CA THR A 373 -8.12 27.79 -3.49
C THR A 373 -9.43 27.89 -4.28
N ILE A 374 -9.48 27.31 -5.47
CA ILE A 374 -10.66 27.31 -6.35
C ILE A 374 -11.14 25.88 -6.58
N PHE A 375 -12.44 25.64 -6.35
CA PHE A 375 -13.15 24.44 -6.74
C PHE A 375 -14.17 24.81 -7.82
N ALA A 376 -13.98 24.35 -9.06
CA ALA A 376 -14.86 24.76 -10.16
C ALA A 376 -15.20 23.67 -11.17
N ASN A 377 -16.39 23.73 -11.76
CA ASN A 377 -16.81 22.83 -12.84
C ASN A 377 -16.72 21.35 -12.47
N ASN A 378 -16.89 21.03 -11.19
CA ASN A 378 -16.89 19.67 -10.67
C ASN A 378 -18.29 19.05 -10.71
N LEU A 379 -18.39 17.76 -10.98
CA LEU A 379 -19.65 17.01 -11.04
C LEU A 379 -19.73 15.96 -9.92
N ILE A 380 -20.77 16.04 -9.09
CA ILE A 380 -21.08 15.03 -8.07
C ILE A 380 -22.39 14.32 -8.45
N TYR A 381 -22.35 13.00 -8.56
CA TYR A 381 -23.53 12.18 -8.79
C TYR A 381 -23.58 11.05 -7.77
N ASN A 382 -24.72 10.89 -7.10
CA ASN A 382 -25.01 9.73 -6.27
C ASN A 382 -26.36 9.14 -6.68
N ALA A 383 -26.38 7.84 -7.02
CA ALA A 383 -27.63 7.13 -7.32
C ALA A 383 -28.56 7.14 -6.10
N GLU A 384 -27.99 6.93 -4.91
CA GLU A 384 -28.69 7.04 -3.64
C GLU A 384 -28.70 8.48 -3.11
N THR A 385 -29.66 8.79 -2.25
CA THR A 385 -29.77 10.13 -1.66
C THR A 385 -28.55 10.46 -0.80
N ALA A 386 -27.82 11.51 -1.17
CA ALA A 386 -26.64 11.99 -0.45
C ALA A 386 -26.68 13.52 -0.31
N HIS A 387 -26.82 14.02 0.92
CA HIS A 387 -27.00 15.45 1.20
C HIS A 387 -25.78 16.14 1.80
N LYS A 388 -24.66 15.43 2.02
CA LYS A 388 -23.49 15.99 2.70
C LYS A 388 -22.25 15.91 1.81
N PRO A 389 -22.22 16.63 0.67
CA PRO A 389 -21.09 16.56 -0.25
C PRO A 389 -19.79 17.15 0.34
N ILE A 390 -19.90 17.91 1.43
CA ILE A 390 -18.77 18.57 2.10
C ILE A 390 -18.71 18.15 3.57
N PHE A 391 -17.51 17.82 4.02
CA PHE A 391 -17.15 17.70 5.44
C PHE A 391 -15.99 18.65 5.75
N ASN A 392 -16.01 19.28 6.93
CA ASN A 392 -15.00 20.25 7.34
C ASN A 392 -14.63 20.08 8.81
N TYR A 393 -13.34 20.12 9.13
CA TYR A 393 -12.84 20.08 10.51
C TYR A 393 -12.59 21.46 11.10
N ASP A 394 -12.54 22.49 10.25
CA ASP A 394 -12.38 23.90 10.62
C ASP A 394 -13.18 24.74 9.61
N LYS A 395 -13.16 26.07 9.75
CA LYS A 395 -13.85 26.99 8.85
C LYS A 395 -13.27 26.91 7.43
N VAL A 396 -14.17 26.95 6.45
CA VAL A 396 -13.85 26.95 5.01
C VAL A 396 -14.07 28.33 4.41
N ASP A 397 -13.19 29.29 4.73
CA ASP A 397 -13.30 30.69 4.30
C ASP A 397 -12.25 31.14 3.29
N GLY A 398 -11.32 30.25 2.91
CA GLY A 398 -10.29 30.50 1.91
C GLY A 398 -10.51 29.77 0.57
N ILE A 399 -11.67 29.12 0.39
CA ILE A 399 -12.00 28.32 -0.79
C ILE A 399 -13.17 28.96 -1.55
N THR A 400 -12.99 29.15 -2.86
CA THR A 400 -14.02 29.67 -3.76
C THR A 400 -14.62 28.54 -4.57
N PHE A 401 -15.95 28.37 -4.51
CA PHE A 401 -16.70 27.42 -5.33
C PHE A 401 -17.32 28.13 -6.55
N LYS A 402 -17.27 27.53 -7.74
CA LYS A 402 -17.87 28.06 -8.98
C LYS A 402 -18.40 26.95 -9.90
N ASN A 403 -19.67 27.04 -10.32
CA ASN A 403 -20.25 26.16 -11.34
C ASN A 403 -20.02 24.65 -11.07
N ASN A 404 -20.00 24.24 -9.80
CA ASN A 404 -20.01 22.83 -9.45
C ASN A 404 -21.46 22.36 -9.36
N ILE A 405 -21.74 21.13 -9.79
CA ILE A 405 -23.09 20.59 -9.82
C ILE A 405 -23.18 19.30 -8.99
N SER A 406 -24.33 19.11 -8.35
CA SER A 406 -24.71 17.88 -7.65
C SER A 406 -26.13 17.50 -8.01
N ASN A 407 -26.43 16.21 -8.15
CA ASN A 407 -27.81 15.75 -8.37
C ASN A 407 -28.68 15.83 -7.10
N HIS A 408 -28.07 16.02 -5.93
CA HIS A 408 -28.73 16.22 -4.65
C HIS A 408 -28.45 17.59 -4.04
N GLU A 409 -29.35 18.05 -3.19
CA GLU A 409 -29.19 19.28 -2.40
C GLU A 409 -28.01 19.17 -1.42
N ASN A 410 -27.20 20.22 -1.33
CA ASN A 410 -26.15 20.36 -0.32
C ASN A 410 -26.74 20.82 1.02
N LYS A 411 -26.73 19.93 2.02
CA LYS A 411 -27.08 20.19 3.43
C LYS A 411 -25.86 20.04 4.36
N SER A 412 -24.65 20.17 3.83
CA SER A 412 -23.43 20.31 4.65
C SER A 412 -23.42 21.64 5.39
N GLU A 413 -22.56 21.77 6.41
CA GLU A 413 -22.36 23.03 7.12
C GLU A 413 -21.80 24.13 6.21
N VAL A 414 -20.92 23.74 5.28
CA VAL A 414 -20.40 24.63 4.25
C VAL A 414 -21.38 24.69 3.07
N THR A 415 -21.96 25.86 2.87
CA THR A 415 -22.86 26.16 1.76
C THR A 415 -22.26 27.25 0.85
N SER A 416 -22.58 27.20 -0.44
CA SER A 416 -22.12 28.18 -1.43
C SER A 416 -22.98 28.09 -2.68
N ASP A 417 -23.30 29.23 -3.30
CA ASP A 417 -23.96 29.29 -4.62
C ASP A 417 -23.09 28.69 -5.75
N GLY A 418 -21.82 28.41 -5.47
CA GLY A 418 -20.90 27.74 -6.39
C GLY A 418 -21.03 26.22 -6.44
N LEU A 419 -21.90 25.62 -5.62
CA LEU A 419 -22.28 24.21 -5.69
C LEU A 419 -23.81 24.11 -5.74
N THR A 420 -24.34 23.89 -6.93
CA THR A 420 -25.79 23.94 -7.17
C THR A 420 -26.37 22.55 -7.37
N LYS A 421 -27.60 22.35 -6.86
CA LYS A 421 -28.40 21.20 -7.23
C LYS A 421 -28.85 21.34 -8.68
N GLN A 422 -28.59 20.33 -9.50
CA GLN A 422 -29.04 20.26 -10.88
C GLN A 422 -29.56 18.87 -11.21
N ALA A 423 -30.68 18.78 -11.92
CA ALA A 423 -31.16 17.51 -12.44
C ALA A 423 -30.39 17.17 -13.73
N PHE A 424 -29.71 16.02 -13.74
CA PHE A 424 -29.08 15.45 -14.92
C PHE A 424 -29.09 13.91 -14.80
N SER A 425 -29.08 13.22 -15.93
CA SER A 425 -29.08 11.76 -15.98
C SER A 425 -27.72 11.24 -16.41
N MET A 426 -27.33 10.10 -15.85
CA MET A 426 -26.07 9.41 -16.15
C MET A 426 -26.36 8.10 -16.92
N THR A 427 -25.46 7.73 -17.82
CA THR A 427 -25.48 6.43 -18.52
C THR A 427 -24.25 5.63 -18.13
N LYS A 428 -24.45 4.35 -17.79
CA LYS A 428 -23.35 3.40 -17.62
C LYS A 428 -22.78 3.05 -19.00
N VAL A 429 -21.51 3.38 -19.23
CA VAL A 429 -20.81 3.11 -20.51
C VAL A 429 -20.05 1.79 -20.44
N SER A 430 -19.34 1.55 -19.34
CA SER A 430 -18.59 0.33 -19.06
C SER A 430 -18.61 0.05 -17.56
N ASP A 431 -17.84 -0.95 -17.10
CA ASP A 431 -17.60 -1.10 -15.67
C ASP A 431 -16.92 0.15 -15.10
N TYR A 432 -17.42 0.56 -13.93
CA TYR A 432 -17.02 1.76 -13.18
C TYR A 432 -17.27 3.12 -13.86
N LEU A 433 -17.59 3.15 -15.15
CA LEU A 433 -17.78 4.38 -15.94
C LEU A 433 -19.25 4.76 -16.11
N TYR A 434 -19.59 5.91 -15.55
CA TYR A 434 -20.85 6.61 -15.75
C TYR A 434 -20.55 8.00 -16.30
N VAL A 435 -21.26 8.38 -17.36
CA VAL A 435 -21.11 9.70 -17.99
C VAL A 435 -22.46 10.41 -18.05
N PRO A 436 -22.51 11.75 -18.00
CA PRO A 436 -23.74 12.49 -18.25
C PRO A 436 -24.33 12.12 -19.60
N THR A 437 -25.65 12.04 -19.70
CA THR A 437 -26.36 11.85 -20.99
C THR A 437 -26.19 13.04 -21.93
N GLU A 438 -26.01 14.24 -21.38
CA GLU A 438 -25.82 15.49 -22.09
C GLU A 438 -24.69 16.31 -21.44
N ASN A 439 -23.97 17.10 -22.25
CA ASN A 439 -22.93 18.00 -21.75
C ASN A 439 -23.55 19.09 -20.86
N GLN A 440 -22.92 19.32 -19.71
CA GLN A 440 -23.30 20.34 -18.74
C GLN A 440 -22.49 21.61 -19.04
N SER A 441 -22.94 22.40 -20.02
CA SER A 441 -22.12 23.42 -20.70
C SER A 441 -21.96 24.75 -19.95
N ASP A 442 -22.68 24.97 -18.85
CA ASP A 442 -22.51 26.18 -18.01
C ASP A 442 -21.25 26.07 -17.15
N VAL A 443 -20.11 26.33 -17.78
CA VAL A 443 -18.78 26.22 -17.17
C VAL A 443 -18.23 27.57 -16.76
N TYR A 444 -17.56 27.60 -15.60
CA TYR A 444 -16.76 28.73 -15.15
C TYR A 444 -15.45 28.84 -15.94
N HIS A 445 -15.15 30.03 -16.44
CA HIS A 445 -13.90 30.37 -17.13
C HIS A 445 -12.96 31.14 -16.20
N GLY A 446 -12.27 30.42 -15.32
CA GLY A 446 -11.28 31.00 -14.41
C GLY A 446 -9.96 31.41 -15.09
N PHE A 447 -9.12 32.13 -14.35
CA PHE A 447 -7.75 32.43 -14.78
C PHE A 447 -7.02 31.14 -15.16
N ASP A 448 -6.39 31.12 -16.34
CA ASP A 448 -5.65 29.98 -16.89
C ASP A 448 -6.46 28.70 -17.17
N PHE A 449 -7.80 28.70 -17.06
CA PHE A 449 -8.61 27.50 -17.37
C PHE A 449 -8.49 27.06 -18.83
N ALA A 450 -8.10 27.95 -19.74
CA ALA A 450 -7.79 27.62 -21.14
C ALA A 450 -6.61 26.64 -21.29
N LYS A 451 -5.84 26.36 -20.23
CA LYS A 451 -4.80 25.33 -20.19
C LYS A 451 -5.39 23.91 -20.09
N ILE A 452 -6.62 23.76 -19.62
CA ILE A 452 -7.33 22.48 -19.53
C ILE A 452 -7.96 22.18 -20.89
N LYS A 453 -7.14 21.65 -21.80
CA LYS A 453 -7.50 21.50 -23.22
C LYS A 453 -8.34 20.27 -23.52
N THR A 454 -8.19 19.22 -22.72
CA THR A 454 -8.80 17.92 -22.96
C THR A 454 -9.51 17.39 -21.72
N ASP A 455 -10.44 16.47 -21.93
CA ASP A 455 -11.10 15.69 -20.89
C ASP A 455 -10.29 14.42 -20.51
N LEU A 456 -10.85 13.57 -19.65
CA LEU A 456 -10.27 12.30 -19.21
C LEU A 456 -9.85 11.36 -20.35
N PHE A 457 -10.58 11.37 -21.47
CA PHE A 457 -10.33 10.52 -22.64
C PHE A 457 -9.56 11.23 -23.77
N GLY A 458 -9.11 12.46 -23.53
CA GLY A 458 -8.39 13.26 -24.53
C GLY A 458 -9.30 14.05 -25.48
N ASN A 459 -10.62 14.07 -25.29
CA ASN A 459 -11.53 14.85 -26.11
C ASN A 459 -11.31 16.36 -25.90
N PRO A 460 -11.33 17.17 -26.97
CA PRO A 460 -11.08 18.61 -26.86
C PRO A 460 -12.21 19.35 -26.14
N ARG A 461 -11.84 20.30 -25.27
CA ARG A 461 -12.77 21.18 -24.52
C ARG A 461 -13.02 22.53 -25.21
N SER A 462 -12.42 22.79 -26.38
CA SER A 462 -12.50 24.08 -27.08
C SER A 462 -13.91 24.43 -27.54
N ASP A 463 -14.62 23.44 -28.10
CA ASP A 463 -15.89 23.66 -28.81
C ASP A 463 -17.11 23.13 -28.05
N ASN A 464 -16.91 22.20 -27.11
CA ASN A 464 -17.98 21.51 -26.39
C ASN A 464 -17.57 21.21 -24.93
N ASN A 465 -17.26 22.27 -24.16
CA ASN A 465 -16.84 22.09 -22.78
C ASN A 465 -18.01 21.67 -21.87
N SER A 466 -17.71 20.88 -20.83
CA SER A 466 -18.70 20.36 -19.89
C SER A 466 -18.12 20.33 -18.48
N VAL A 467 -18.98 20.59 -17.48
CA VAL A 467 -18.73 20.26 -16.07
C VAL A 467 -18.45 18.76 -15.93
N GLY A 468 -17.47 18.41 -15.09
CA GLY A 468 -17.00 17.04 -14.89
C GLY A 468 -15.83 16.61 -15.79
N ALA A 469 -15.39 15.36 -15.58
CA ALA A 469 -14.18 14.79 -16.15
C ALA A 469 -14.29 14.41 -17.63
N THR A 470 -15.49 14.33 -18.17
CA THR A 470 -15.75 13.87 -19.54
C THR A 470 -16.51 14.91 -20.35
N VAL A 471 -16.29 14.88 -21.67
CA VAL A 471 -17.05 15.61 -22.68
C VAL A 471 -17.70 14.58 -23.61
N ASN A 472 -19.00 14.71 -23.84
CA ASN A 472 -19.73 13.86 -24.76
C ASN A 472 -19.57 14.32 -26.22
N PRO A 473 -19.62 13.38 -27.19
CA PRO A 473 -19.64 11.93 -26.97
C PRO A 473 -18.29 11.40 -26.48
N VAL A 474 -18.31 10.46 -25.52
CA VAL A 474 -17.10 9.71 -25.15
C VAL A 474 -16.76 8.68 -26.24
N PRO A 475 -15.50 8.20 -26.35
CA PRO A 475 -15.12 7.21 -27.35
C PRO A 475 -15.98 5.93 -27.29
N ASP A 476 -16.20 5.30 -28.44
CA ASP A 476 -16.87 3.99 -28.52
C ASP A 476 -16.08 2.95 -27.70
N ASN A 477 -16.76 2.21 -26.84
CA ASN A 477 -16.15 1.26 -25.88
C ASN A 477 -15.19 1.91 -24.86
N ALA A 478 -15.38 3.19 -24.52
CA ALA A 478 -14.62 3.84 -23.46
C ALA A 478 -14.64 2.99 -22.18
N SER A 479 -13.45 2.73 -21.64
CA SER A 479 -13.23 2.02 -20.39
C SER A 479 -12.25 2.79 -19.52
N LEU A 480 -12.49 2.78 -18.21
CA LEU A 480 -11.57 3.34 -17.23
C LEU A 480 -10.40 2.41 -16.92
N ILE A 481 -10.56 1.11 -17.16
CA ILE A 481 -9.51 0.12 -16.95
C ILE A 481 -9.41 -0.75 -18.20
N ASP A 482 -8.22 -0.76 -18.79
CA ASP A 482 -7.82 -1.77 -19.76
C ASP A 482 -6.48 -2.35 -19.30
N THR A 483 -6.54 -3.50 -18.64
CA THR A 483 -5.36 -4.12 -18.01
C THR A 483 -4.29 -4.53 -19.02
N ALA A 484 -4.63 -4.64 -20.31
CA ALA A 484 -3.65 -4.95 -21.35
C ALA A 484 -2.66 -3.80 -21.61
N ASN A 485 -2.98 -2.58 -21.18
CA ASN A 485 -2.12 -1.40 -21.36
C ASN A 485 -1.04 -1.26 -20.27
N TYR A 486 -1.06 -2.14 -19.26
CA TYR A 486 -0.19 -2.05 -18.09
C TYR A 486 0.62 -3.33 -17.90
N GLY A 487 1.86 -3.18 -17.46
CA GLY A 487 2.72 -4.32 -17.15
C GLY A 487 3.30 -4.98 -18.40
N THR A 488 3.71 -6.25 -18.26
CA THR A 488 4.38 -6.98 -19.34
C THR A 488 3.37 -7.73 -20.21
N SER A 489 3.72 -7.95 -21.48
CA SER A 489 2.87 -8.73 -22.40
C SER A 489 2.98 -10.26 -22.22
N TRP A 490 3.94 -10.72 -21.40
CA TRP A 490 4.31 -12.14 -21.28
C TRP A 490 4.06 -12.72 -19.88
N PHE A 491 3.71 -11.89 -18.90
CA PHE A 491 3.40 -12.32 -17.55
C PHE A 491 1.93 -12.11 -17.23
N THR A 492 1.35 -13.00 -16.42
CA THR A 492 -0.01 -12.83 -15.89
C THR A 492 -0.01 -13.16 -14.42
N ALA A 493 -0.43 -12.19 -13.60
CA ALA A 493 -0.46 -12.30 -12.15
C ALA A 493 -1.52 -13.29 -11.64
N LYS A 494 -2.65 -13.43 -12.35
CA LYS A 494 -3.72 -14.36 -11.99
C LYS A 494 -3.27 -15.81 -12.25
N GLN A 495 -2.92 -16.51 -11.17
CA GLN A 495 -2.80 -17.97 -11.18
C GLN A 495 -4.21 -18.60 -11.08
N PRO A 496 -4.46 -19.76 -11.73
CA PRO A 496 -5.71 -20.48 -11.55
C PRO A 496 -5.91 -20.84 -10.07
N ILE A 497 -7.09 -20.56 -9.52
CA ILE A 497 -7.45 -21.03 -8.18
C ILE A 497 -7.51 -22.56 -8.25
N SER A 498 -6.57 -23.24 -7.59
CA SER A 498 -6.64 -24.69 -7.43
C SER A 498 -7.80 -25.03 -6.49
N GLN A 499 -8.63 -26.00 -6.89
CA GLN A 499 -9.71 -26.47 -6.03
C GLN A 499 -9.10 -27.12 -4.77
N ALA A 500 -9.50 -26.62 -3.59
CA ALA A 500 -9.06 -27.14 -2.31
C ALA A 500 -9.40 -28.64 -2.17
N THR A 501 -8.43 -29.42 -1.69
CA THR A 501 -8.59 -30.84 -1.41
C THR A 501 -8.73 -31.08 0.09
N THR A 502 -9.62 -32.01 0.47
CA THR A 502 -9.75 -32.47 1.86
C THR A 502 -8.93 -33.74 2.10
N HIS A 503 -8.00 -33.69 3.06
CA HIS A 503 -7.19 -34.82 3.48
C HIS A 503 -7.67 -35.33 4.83
N LYS A 504 -8.19 -36.56 4.87
CA LYS A 504 -8.57 -37.22 6.12
C LYS A 504 -7.35 -37.81 6.80
N VAL A 505 -7.19 -37.55 8.08
CA VAL A 505 -6.06 -38.06 8.88
C VAL A 505 -6.56 -38.68 10.17
N ALA A 506 -6.11 -39.90 10.47
CA ALA A 506 -6.50 -40.67 11.65
C ALA A 506 -5.39 -40.77 12.71
N THR A 507 -4.16 -40.37 12.38
CA THR A 507 -3.01 -40.44 13.30
C THR A 507 -2.18 -39.16 13.28
N THR A 508 -1.36 -38.93 14.32
CA THR A 508 -0.41 -37.81 14.34
C THR A 508 0.56 -37.88 13.16
N ALA A 509 1.07 -39.07 12.82
CA ALA A 509 2.00 -39.23 11.71
C ALA A 509 1.39 -38.78 10.36
N GLU A 510 0.12 -39.13 10.13
CA GLU A 510 -0.63 -38.68 8.96
C GLU A 510 -0.88 -37.18 8.98
N LEU A 511 -1.29 -36.61 10.12
CA LEU A 511 -1.46 -35.16 10.28
C LEU A 511 -0.18 -34.40 9.91
N MET A 512 0.97 -34.79 10.48
CA MET A 512 2.27 -34.16 10.18
C MET A 512 2.63 -34.27 8.71
N SER A 513 2.49 -35.48 8.14
CA SER A 513 2.81 -35.76 6.74
C SER A 513 1.94 -34.95 5.78
N LYS A 514 0.63 -34.93 6.02
CA LYS A 514 -0.35 -34.23 5.18
C LYS A 514 -0.23 -32.72 5.28
N LEU A 515 -0.03 -32.17 6.48
CA LEU A 515 0.19 -30.73 6.65
C LEU A 515 1.39 -30.24 5.83
N LYS A 516 2.48 -31.03 5.78
CA LYS A 516 3.68 -30.70 5.02
C LYS A 516 3.43 -30.64 3.50
N VAL A 517 2.70 -31.61 2.94
CA VAL A 517 2.51 -31.77 1.49
C VAL A 517 1.24 -31.12 0.94
N ALA A 518 0.32 -30.68 1.81
CA ALA A 518 -0.92 -30.01 1.41
C ALA A 518 -0.64 -28.75 0.59
N ALA A 519 -1.49 -28.50 -0.40
CA ALA A 519 -1.49 -27.27 -1.16
C ALA A 519 -2.10 -26.12 -0.34
N SER A 520 -1.78 -24.87 -0.71
CA SER A 520 -2.44 -23.71 -0.10
C SER A 520 -3.94 -23.75 -0.39
N GLY A 521 -4.77 -23.59 0.64
CA GLY A 521 -6.24 -23.68 0.58
C GLY A 521 -6.80 -25.05 0.95
N ASP A 522 -5.96 -26.08 1.12
CA ASP A 522 -6.42 -27.43 1.48
C ASP A 522 -7.01 -27.50 2.90
N VAL A 523 -7.77 -28.57 3.14
CA VAL A 523 -8.39 -28.88 4.43
C VAL A 523 -7.83 -30.19 4.98
N ILE A 524 -7.39 -30.21 6.22
CA ILE A 524 -7.04 -31.41 6.98
C ILE A 524 -8.21 -31.77 7.90
N GLU A 525 -8.91 -32.87 7.58
CA GLU A 525 -10.03 -33.39 8.36
C GLU A 525 -9.51 -34.41 9.40
N LEU A 526 -9.62 -34.06 10.69
CA LEU A 526 -9.20 -34.88 11.83
C LEU A 526 -10.29 -35.90 12.17
N THR A 527 -10.03 -37.20 11.93
CA THR A 527 -11.02 -38.27 12.15
C THR A 527 -10.87 -38.98 13.50
N ALA A 528 -9.73 -38.84 14.19
CA ALA A 528 -9.53 -39.41 15.52
C ALA A 528 -9.95 -38.42 16.62
N ALA A 529 -10.29 -38.97 17.79
CA ALA A 529 -10.64 -38.15 18.96
C ALA A 529 -9.41 -37.45 19.56
N ASN A 530 -8.23 -38.07 19.50
CA ASN A 530 -7.01 -37.57 20.12
C ASN A 530 -5.80 -37.76 19.20
N TYR A 531 -4.95 -36.74 19.14
CA TYR A 531 -3.64 -36.76 18.50
C TYR A 531 -2.61 -36.34 19.54
N SER A 532 -1.59 -37.16 19.77
CA SER A 532 -0.45 -36.80 20.62
C SER A 532 0.62 -36.16 19.75
N VAL A 533 0.97 -34.89 20.00
CA VAL A 533 1.89 -34.10 19.18
C VAL A 533 3.07 -33.64 20.05
N ASP A 534 4.28 -34.07 19.71
CA ASP A 534 5.50 -33.81 20.47
C ASP A 534 6.45 -32.81 19.79
N GLN A 535 5.96 -32.11 18.76
CA GLN A 535 6.70 -31.13 17.98
C GLN A 535 5.79 -29.99 17.50
N ALA A 536 6.41 -28.90 17.05
CA ALA A 536 5.69 -27.76 16.48
C ALA A 536 5.11 -28.10 15.10
N LEU A 537 3.87 -27.65 14.86
CA LEU A 537 3.22 -27.67 13.55
C LEU A 537 3.53 -26.36 12.82
N SER A 538 4.33 -26.42 11.76
CA SER A 538 4.67 -25.24 10.97
C SER A 538 3.56 -24.90 9.97
N VAL A 539 3.24 -23.62 9.84
CA VAL A 539 2.23 -23.10 8.90
C VAL A 539 2.86 -22.02 8.02
N ASP A 540 3.04 -22.31 6.73
CA ASP A 540 3.64 -21.45 5.71
C ASP A 540 2.71 -21.19 4.51
N LYS A 541 1.44 -21.60 4.63
CA LYS A 541 0.43 -21.54 3.58
C LYS A 541 -0.96 -21.35 4.19
N GLU A 542 -1.95 -21.15 3.33
CA GLU A 542 -3.36 -21.25 3.74
C GLU A 542 -3.73 -22.70 3.99
N ILE A 543 -4.22 -23.01 5.20
CA ILE A 543 -4.63 -24.37 5.57
C ILE A 543 -5.73 -24.32 6.62
N THR A 544 -6.71 -25.21 6.49
CA THR A 544 -7.75 -25.43 7.52
C THR A 544 -7.56 -26.77 8.20
N LEU A 545 -7.57 -26.81 9.53
CA LEU A 545 -7.72 -28.04 10.31
C LEU A 545 -9.13 -28.07 10.91
N VAL A 546 -9.86 -29.15 10.66
CA VAL A 546 -11.25 -29.31 11.08
C VAL A 546 -11.50 -30.69 11.63
N SER A 547 -12.30 -30.82 12.68
CA SER A 547 -12.75 -32.13 13.16
C SER A 547 -13.81 -32.73 12.25
N ALA A 548 -13.67 -34.01 11.91
CA ALA A 548 -14.65 -34.76 11.13
C ALA A 548 -16.04 -34.76 11.82
N ASN A 549 -16.07 -34.72 13.15
CA ASN A 549 -17.27 -34.49 13.94
C ASN A 549 -17.14 -33.18 14.73
N LYS A 550 -17.81 -32.12 14.28
CA LYS A 550 -17.75 -30.80 14.92
C LYS A 550 -18.42 -30.74 16.30
N ALA A 551 -19.33 -31.67 16.61
CA ALA A 551 -19.94 -31.79 17.93
C ALA A 551 -19.01 -32.50 18.93
N ASN A 552 -18.22 -33.46 18.44
CA ASN A 552 -17.21 -34.18 19.22
C ASN A 552 -15.80 -33.83 18.70
N LYS A 553 -15.35 -32.63 19.07
CA LYS A 553 -14.09 -32.03 18.61
C LYS A 553 -12.90 -32.96 18.88
N SER A 554 -12.04 -33.12 17.89
CA SER A 554 -10.74 -33.77 18.02
C SER A 554 -9.82 -32.93 18.89
N THR A 555 -9.02 -33.58 19.73
CA THR A 555 -8.02 -32.93 20.58
C THR A 555 -6.61 -33.15 20.06
N LEU A 556 -5.89 -32.07 19.78
CA LEU A 556 -4.44 -32.06 19.58
C LEU A 556 -3.77 -31.82 20.94
N ASN A 557 -3.16 -32.87 21.50
CA ASN A 557 -2.49 -32.85 22.79
C ASN A 557 -0.99 -32.62 22.58
N PHE A 558 -0.52 -31.43 22.91
CA PHE A 558 0.88 -31.04 22.74
C PHE A 558 1.68 -31.28 24.02
N SER A 559 2.72 -32.12 23.95
CA SER A 559 3.53 -32.51 25.12
C SER A 559 4.94 -31.90 25.16
N SER A 560 5.38 -31.24 24.09
CA SER A 560 6.74 -30.70 23.95
C SER A 560 6.94 -29.38 24.72
N ASN A 561 8.18 -28.89 24.84
CA ASN A 561 8.42 -27.52 25.33
C ASN A 561 8.46 -26.47 24.20
N LYS A 562 8.29 -26.89 22.95
CA LYS A 562 8.23 -26.00 21.78
C LYS A 562 6.79 -25.51 21.57
N THR A 563 6.62 -24.32 20.99
CA THR A 563 5.31 -23.82 20.56
C THR A 563 4.51 -24.87 19.77
N ALA A 564 3.20 -24.96 20.01
CA ALA A 564 2.32 -25.90 19.33
C ALA A 564 2.22 -25.62 17.82
N PHE A 565 1.88 -24.38 17.42
CA PHE A 565 1.88 -23.94 16.02
C PHE A 565 2.89 -22.83 15.78
N LEU A 566 3.79 -23.04 14.83
CA LEU A 566 4.76 -22.03 14.39
C LEU A 566 4.26 -21.37 13.10
N MET A 567 3.86 -20.11 13.18
CA MET A 567 3.44 -19.28 12.06
C MET A 567 4.67 -18.79 11.30
N LEU A 568 4.83 -19.26 10.07
CA LEU A 568 5.88 -18.86 9.14
C LEU A 568 5.35 -17.75 8.20
N PRO A 569 6.20 -17.07 7.42
CA PRO A 569 5.73 -16.14 6.39
C PRO A 569 4.65 -16.78 5.50
N LYS A 570 3.57 -16.04 5.23
CA LYS A 570 2.37 -16.49 4.50
C LYS A 570 1.50 -17.54 5.22
N GLY A 571 1.83 -17.91 6.45
CA GLY A 571 1.00 -18.82 7.23
C GLY A 571 -0.41 -18.25 7.41
N ASN A 572 -1.43 -18.98 6.97
CA ASN A 572 -2.83 -18.61 7.14
C ASN A 572 -3.59 -19.82 7.67
N LEU A 573 -3.73 -19.90 9.00
CA LEU A 573 -4.30 -21.05 9.67
C LEU A 573 -5.74 -20.80 10.07
N THR A 574 -6.63 -21.74 9.71
CA THR A 574 -7.97 -21.85 10.31
C THR A 574 -8.07 -23.12 11.14
N LEU A 575 -8.43 -23.01 12.43
CA LEU A 575 -8.88 -24.11 13.26
C LEU A 575 -10.40 -24.02 13.42
N ASP A 576 -11.14 -24.99 12.86
CA ASP A 576 -12.59 -25.06 12.96
C ASP A 576 -13.02 -26.28 13.79
N SER A 577 -13.65 -26.04 14.94
CA SER A 577 -14.19 -27.09 15.79
C SER A 577 -13.13 -28.08 16.31
N VAL A 578 -11.93 -27.57 16.66
CA VAL A 578 -10.78 -28.34 17.18
C VAL A 578 -10.44 -27.92 18.61
N ILE A 579 -9.99 -28.86 19.44
CA ILE A 579 -9.40 -28.59 20.75
C ILE A 579 -7.88 -28.67 20.64
N ILE A 580 -7.16 -27.64 21.09
CA ILE A 580 -5.71 -27.69 21.27
C ILE A 580 -5.39 -27.57 22.76
N LYS A 581 -4.56 -28.49 23.24
CA LYS A 581 -4.22 -28.60 24.65
C LYS A 581 -2.70 -28.64 24.83
N GLY A 582 -2.16 -27.75 25.66
CA GLY A 582 -0.74 -27.69 25.98
C GLY A 582 -0.35 -28.30 27.33
N ASN A 583 0.80 -27.88 27.84
CA ASN A 583 1.42 -28.30 29.10
C ASN A 583 1.72 -27.14 30.07
N GLN A 584 1.12 -25.97 29.82
CA GLN A 584 1.28 -24.69 30.51
C GLN A 584 2.64 -23.98 30.36
N GLN A 585 3.61 -24.57 29.66
CA GLN A 585 4.94 -23.97 29.46
C GLN A 585 5.17 -23.44 28.04
N GLN A 586 4.61 -24.11 27.03
CA GLN A 586 4.73 -23.71 25.63
C GLN A 586 3.64 -22.70 25.23
N HIS A 587 3.84 -21.96 24.14
CA HIS A 587 2.80 -21.13 23.51
C HIS A 587 1.91 -21.97 22.58
N GLY A 588 0.63 -21.59 22.44
CA GLY A 588 -0.29 -22.21 21.49
C GLY A 588 0.08 -21.88 20.04
N PHE A 589 0.28 -20.60 19.76
CA PHE A 589 0.75 -20.07 18.49
C PHE A 589 1.94 -19.15 18.75
N ALA A 590 2.94 -19.18 17.88
CA ALA A 590 3.99 -18.18 17.86
C ALA A 590 4.51 -17.94 16.44
N THR A 591 5.08 -16.76 16.21
CA THR A 591 5.79 -16.44 14.96
C THR A 591 7.26 -16.82 15.06
N LEU A 592 7.99 -16.76 13.94
CA LEU A 592 9.46 -16.82 13.99
C LEU A 592 10.03 -15.60 14.70
N ASP A 593 11.08 -15.78 15.51
CA ASP A 593 11.79 -14.67 16.17
C ASP A 593 12.37 -13.63 15.19
N LYS A 594 12.68 -14.06 13.96
CA LYS A 594 13.24 -13.26 12.86
C LYS A 594 12.79 -13.84 11.52
N ASN A 595 13.04 -13.10 10.44
CA ASN A 595 12.75 -13.52 9.06
C ASN A 595 11.24 -13.71 8.79
N MET A 596 10.40 -12.91 9.45
CA MET A 596 8.98 -12.81 9.13
C MET A 596 8.80 -11.91 7.91
N SER A 597 9.13 -12.41 6.71
CA SER A 597 9.10 -11.62 5.46
C SER A 597 7.69 -11.21 5.02
N LYS A 598 6.65 -11.90 5.50
CA LYS A 598 5.24 -11.71 5.10
C LYS A 598 4.32 -11.74 6.31
N ALA A 599 3.15 -11.13 6.13
CA ALA A 599 2.08 -11.24 7.11
C ALA A 599 1.60 -12.69 7.26
N TYR A 600 1.03 -13.00 8.41
CA TYR A 600 0.32 -14.25 8.67
C TYR A 600 -1.15 -13.96 9.03
N ASN A 601 -1.97 -15.01 9.09
CA ASN A 601 -3.35 -14.94 9.55
C ASN A 601 -3.66 -16.12 10.49
N LEU A 602 -4.56 -15.87 11.45
CA LEU A 602 -5.01 -16.89 12.39
C LEU A 602 -6.52 -16.79 12.61
N THR A 603 -7.24 -17.88 12.35
CA THR A 603 -8.67 -17.99 12.61
C THR A 603 -8.95 -19.17 13.55
N LEU A 604 -9.60 -18.88 14.67
CA LEU A 604 -10.09 -19.86 15.64
C LEU A 604 -11.62 -19.81 15.64
N LYS A 605 -12.27 -20.84 15.12
CA LYS A 605 -13.73 -20.89 15.00
C LYS A 605 -14.27 -22.10 15.73
N ASN A 606 -15.19 -21.90 16.68
CA ASN A 606 -15.68 -22.98 17.53
C ASN A 606 -14.52 -23.81 18.14
N ALA A 607 -13.39 -23.19 18.43
CA ALA A 607 -12.19 -23.88 18.90
C ALA A 607 -12.12 -23.87 20.43
N GLU A 608 -11.32 -24.77 21.00
CA GLU A 608 -10.91 -24.68 22.39
C GLU A 608 -9.39 -24.59 22.49
N VAL A 609 -8.87 -23.59 23.21
CA VAL A 609 -7.44 -23.42 23.47
C VAL A 609 -7.19 -23.42 24.96
N ARG A 610 -6.42 -24.39 25.45
CA ARG A 610 -6.14 -24.49 26.88
C ARG A 610 -4.77 -25.03 27.25
N ASP A 611 -4.38 -24.72 28.48
CA ASP A 611 -3.15 -25.20 29.11
C ASP A 611 -1.89 -24.73 28.36
N PHE A 612 -1.80 -23.45 27.95
CA PHE A 612 -0.61 -22.84 27.35
C PHE A 612 -0.06 -21.67 28.19
N ASP A 613 1.21 -21.32 27.99
CA ASP A 613 1.77 -20.08 28.55
C ASP A 613 1.13 -18.85 27.89
N ALA A 614 1.03 -18.82 26.57
CA ALA A 614 0.25 -17.81 25.85
C ALA A 614 -0.60 -18.49 24.76
N VAL A 615 -1.78 -17.95 24.48
CA VAL A 615 -2.56 -18.37 23.31
C VAL A 615 -1.75 -18.05 22.06
N LEU A 616 -1.34 -16.79 21.89
CA LEU A 616 -0.48 -16.34 20.80
C LEU A 616 0.63 -15.46 21.37
N SER A 617 1.87 -15.75 20.99
CA SER A 617 3.04 -14.93 21.30
C SER A 617 3.73 -14.52 19.99
N VAL A 618 3.79 -13.23 19.69
CA VAL A 618 4.43 -12.74 18.46
C VAL A 618 5.85 -12.28 18.72
N SER A 619 6.60 -12.05 17.66
CA SER A 619 7.95 -11.49 17.66
C SER A 619 7.96 -10.09 17.06
N LYS A 620 9.00 -9.31 17.37
CA LYS A 620 9.24 -8.02 16.71
C LYS A 620 9.40 -8.21 15.19
N GLY A 621 8.81 -7.33 14.39
CA GLY A 621 8.83 -7.37 12.93
C GLY A 621 7.79 -8.32 12.32
N SER A 622 7.14 -9.16 13.12
CA SER A 622 6.00 -9.96 12.68
C SER A 622 4.73 -9.12 12.58
N PHE A 623 3.82 -9.55 11.72
CA PHE A 623 2.54 -8.87 11.53
C PHE A 623 1.46 -9.85 11.10
N ALA A 624 0.31 -9.80 11.76
CA ALA A 624 -0.89 -10.45 11.29
C ALA A 624 -1.71 -9.47 10.44
N ASP A 625 -2.18 -9.89 9.27
CA ASP A 625 -3.21 -9.08 8.60
C ASP A 625 -4.52 -9.21 9.38
N ALA A 626 -4.91 -10.44 9.74
CA ALA A 626 -6.07 -10.71 10.57
C ALA A 626 -5.84 -11.82 11.61
N ILE A 627 -6.38 -11.59 12.80
CA ILE A 627 -6.58 -12.58 13.87
C ILE A 627 -8.07 -12.59 14.19
N THR A 628 -8.73 -13.73 13.98
CA THR A 628 -10.16 -13.90 14.19
C THR A 628 -10.42 -15.04 15.18
N VAL A 629 -11.22 -14.78 16.21
CA VAL A 629 -11.61 -15.75 17.24
C VAL A 629 -13.11 -15.66 17.44
N GLU A 630 -13.83 -16.71 17.07
CA GLU A 630 -15.28 -16.73 17.07
C GLU A 630 -15.81 -18.00 17.73
N ASP A 631 -16.87 -17.84 18.54
CA ASP A 631 -17.62 -18.93 19.18
C ASP A 631 -16.73 -19.93 19.94
N SER A 632 -15.63 -19.46 20.51
CA SER A 632 -14.54 -20.30 21.02
C SER A 632 -14.44 -20.30 22.56
N LEU A 633 -13.67 -21.24 23.11
CA LEU A 633 -13.34 -21.34 24.54
C LEU A 633 -11.84 -21.23 24.74
N ILE A 634 -11.39 -20.23 25.49
CA ILE A 634 -9.99 -20.00 25.83
C ILE A 634 -9.85 -20.13 27.35
N GLN A 635 -9.15 -21.17 27.83
CA GLN A 635 -9.15 -21.45 29.27
C GLN A 635 -7.83 -21.95 29.86
N ASN A 636 -7.57 -21.64 31.13
CA ASN A 636 -6.42 -22.12 31.90
C ASN A 636 -5.05 -21.87 31.22
N ASN A 637 -4.90 -20.70 30.59
CA ASN A 637 -3.65 -20.24 30.01
C ASN A 637 -2.98 -19.20 30.93
N GLN A 638 -1.65 -19.05 30.89
CA GLN A 638 -1.01 -17.97 31.64
C GLN A 638 -1.33 -16.60 31.02
N HIS A 639 -1.36 -16.50 29.69
CA HIS A 639 -1.66 -15.29 28.94
C HIS A 639 -2.57 -15.60 27.74
N GLY A 640 -3.26 -14.57 27.24
CA GLY A 640 -4.02 -14.65 25.99
C GLY A 640 -3.16 -14.32 24.76
N PHE A 641 -3.52 -13.27 24.04
CA PHE A 641 -2.87 -12.83 22.80
C PHE A 641 -1.86 -11.70 23.10
N LEU A 642 -0.57 -11.95 22.86
CA LEU A 642 0.51 -10.99 23.05
C LEU A 642 0.94 -10.43 21.68
N LEU A 643 0.51 -9.21 21.39
CA LEU A 643 0.66 -8.45 20.13
C LEU A 643 1.39 -7.11 20.37
N ASN A 644 2.42 -7.14 21.21
CA ASN A 644 3.01 -5.97 21.84
C ASN A 644 4.54 -5.85 21.68
N GLN A 645 5.10 -6.43 20.63
CA GLN A 645 6.56 -6.47 20.44
C GLN A 645 7.12 -5.21 19.76
N GLU A 646 6.27 -4.40 19.13
CA GLU A 646 6.67 -3.10 18.54
C GLU A 646 6.75 -1.99 19.58
N THR A 647 7.80 -2.03 20.41
CA THR A 647 8.00 -1.12 21.56
C THR A 647 8.86 0.11 21.26
N ASN A 648 9.18 0.36 19.98
CA ASN A 648 10.03 1.49 19.57
C ASN A 648 9.29 2.85 19.56
N ASP A 649 7.97 2.82 19.76
CA ASP A 649 7.06 3.96 19.69
C ASP A 649 7.06 4.71 18.34
N LYS A 650 7.22 3.98 17.23
CA LYS A 650 7.30 4.56 15.88
C LYS A 650 6.08 4.36 14.98
N GLY A 651 4.99 3.87 15.53
CA GLY A 651 3.77 3.59 14.77
C GLY A 651 3.69 2.20 14.17
N ASP A 652 4.72 1.37 14.33
CA ASP A 652 4.67 -0.06 14.01
C ASP A 652 3.82 -0.82 15.05
N TYR A 653 3.16 -1.90 14.62
CA TYR A 653 2.35 -2.78 15.46
C TYR A 653 2.25 -4.18 14.84
N ASN A 654 1.81 -5.18 15.61
CA ASN A 654 1.90 -6.60 15.20
C ASN A 654 0.62 -7.20 14.57
N ALA A 655 -0.48 -6.47 14.45
CA ALA A 655 -1.70 -6.99 13.80
C ALA A 655 -2.60 -5.86 13.25
N GLU A 656 -3.21 -6.00 12.08
CA GLU A 656 -4.18 -5.00 11.60
C GLU A 656 -5.57 -5.22 12.22
N PHE A 657 -6.17 -6.39 11.98
CA PHE A 657 -7.52 -6.71 12.43
C PHE A 657 -7.52 -7.80 13.48
N VAL A 658 -7.87 -7.47 14.72
CA VAL A 658 -8.06 -8.42 15.82
C VAL A 658 -9.55 -8.47 16.16
N THR A 659 -10.21 -9.56 15.78
CA THR A 659 -11.64 -9.78 16.02
C THR A 659 -11.83 -10.94 16.99
N ILE A 660 -12.44 -10.68 18.13
CA ILE A 660 -12.78 -11.67 19.15
C ILE A 660 -14.26 -11.52 19.48
N ARG A 661 -15.06 -12.51 19.04
CA ARG A 661 -16.52 -12.51 19.20
C ARG A 661 -17.02 -13.79 19.86
N ASN A 662 -18.09 -13.67 20.65
CA ASN A 662 -18.82 -14.79 21.24
C ASN A 662 -17.91 -15.83 21.93
N THR A 663 -16.79 -15.37 22.49
CA THR A 663 -15.74 -16.23 23.03
C THR A 663 -15.77 -16.20 24.54
N THR A 664 -15.57 -17.36 25.16
CA THR A 664 -15.43 -17.48 26.62
C THR A 664 -13.96 -17.53 27.00
N PHE A 665 -13.52 -16.58 27.83
CA PHE A 665 -12.22 -16.59 28.50
C PHE A 665 -12.39 -16.98 29.96
N LYS A 666 -11.70 -18.04 30.40
CA LYS A 666 -11.80 -18.53 31.78
C LYS A 666 -10.44 -18.82 32.36
N GLN A 667 -10.15 -18.28 33.55
CA GLN A 667 -8.90 -18.57 34.26
C GLN A 667 -7.65 -18.26 33.43
N ILE A 668 -7.64 -17.12 32.75
CA ILE A 668 -6.41 -16.59 32.12
C ILE A 668 -5.64 -15.86 33.21
N ALA A 669 -4.46 -16.36 33.58
CA ALA A 669 -3.76 -15.85 34.75
C ALA A 669 -3.39 -14.36 34.61
N GLY A 670 -2.85 -13.95 33.48
CA GLY A 670 -2.44 -12.59 33.15
C GLY A 670 -3.41 -11.87 32.21
N THR A 671 -2.87 -11.02 31.34
CA THR A 671 -3.63 -10.23 30.36
C THR A 671 -4.19 -11.12 29.24
N ILE A 672 -5.40 -10.79 28.77
CA ILE A 672 -6.10 -11.55 27.72
C ILE A 672 -5.73 -11.06 26.32
N VAL A 673 -5.55 -9.76 26.15
CA VAL A 673 -5.02 -9.16 24.92
C VAL A 673 -4.03 -8.07 25.30
N ASP A 674 -2.82 -8.13 24.78
CA ASP A 674 -1.84 -7.05 24.84
C ASP A 674 -1.52 -6.58 23.42
N PHE A 675 -2.24 -5.58 22.94
CA PHE A 675 -2.16 -5.04 21.58
C PHE A 675 -1.67 -3.59 21.62
N HIS A 676 -0.44 -3.39 21.15
CA HIS A 676 0.27 -2.14 21.30
C HIS A 676 0.60 -1.49 19.96
N ARG A 677 0.38 -0.18 19.89
CA ARG A 677 0.93 0.70 18.85
C ARG A 677 1.46 1.96 19.52
N GLY A 678 2.77 2.12 19.58
CA GLY A 678 3.38 3.32 20.16
C GLY A 678 3.53 4.45 19.14
N GLY A 679 3.72 5.68 19.62
CA GLY A 679 3.95 6.84 18.76
C GLY A 679 2.68 7.54 18.23
N TYR A 680 2.83 8.78 17.77
CA TYR A 680 1.78 9.56 17.10
C TYR A 680 1.79 9.42 15.57
N ASP A 681 2.28 8.31 15.03
CA ASP A 681 2.21 8.08 13.59
C ASP A 681 0.74 7.97 13.11
N GLU A 682 0.45 8.59 11.97
CA GLU A 682 -0.89 8.62 11.35
C GLU A 682 -0.86 8.00 9.95
N SER A 683 0.15 7.17 9.67
CA SER A 683 0.41 6.63 8.33
C SER A 683 -0.35 5.33 8.06
N THR A 684 -1.03 4.76 9.06
CA THR A 684 -1.71 3.46 8.95
C THR A 684 -3.22 3.55 9.21
N ILE A 685 -3.92 2.41 9.25
CA ILE A 685 -5.30 2.32 9.77
C ILE A 685 -5.30 2.43 11.31
N GLY A 686 -4.15 2.12 11.93
CA GLY A 686 -3.90 2.29 13.36
C GLY A 686 -4.33 1.10 14.21
N GLY A 687 -4.58 -0.06 13.59
CA GLY A 687 -5.08 -1.26 14.25
C GLY A 687 -6.58 -1.19 14.55
N VAL A 688 -7.22 -2.36 14.49
CA VAL A 688 -8.64 -2.57 14.77
C VAL A 688 -8.80 -3.70 15.76
N LEU A 689 -9.36 -3.41 16.93
CA LEU A 689 -9.75 -4.39 17.93
C LEU A 689 -11.27 -4.44 18.05
N THR A 690 -11.87 -5.53 17.62
CA THR A 690 -13.27 -5.85 17.91
C THR A 690 -13.32 -6.89 19.03
N PHE A 691 -13.84 -6.50 20.19
CA PHE A 691 -14.04 -7.39 21.34
C PHE A 691 -15.51 -7.34 21.76
N SER A 692 -16.33 -8.24 21.19
CA SER A 692 -17.79 -8.16 21.30
C SER A 692 -18.48 -9.48 21.67
N GLY A 693 -19.49 -9.45 22.53
CA GLY A 693 -20.28 -10.65 22.88
C GLY A 693 -19.52 -11.69 23.72
N ASN A 694 -18.39 -11.33 24.34
CA ASN A 694 -17.54 -12.28 25.05
C ASN A 694 -17.91 -12.42 26.53
N THR A 695 -17.60 -13.57 27.12
CA THR A 695 -17.68 -13.80 28.57
C THR A 695 -16.27 -13.98 29.11
N VAL A 696 -15.86 -13.16 30.07
CA VAL A 696 -14.55 -13.23 30.71
C VAL A 696 -14.71 -13.45 32.20
N SER A 697 -14.22 -14.59 32.69
CA SER A 697 -14.31 -14.93 34.11
C SER A 697 -13.00 -15.35 34.75
N ASP A 698 -12.82 -14.99 36.02
CA ASP A 698 -11.73 -15.45 36.89
C ASP A 698 -10.32 -15.20 36.30
N SER A 699 -10.14 -14.10 35.57
CA SER A 699 -8.93 -13.81 34.78
C SER A 699 -8.20 -12.53 35.22
N GLY A 700 -6.88 -12.46 34.99
CA GLY A 700 -6.05 -11.28 35.24
C GLY A 700 -5.35 -11.22 36.60
N LYS A 701 -5.41 -12.28 37.42
CA LYS A 701 -4.80 -12.36 38.77
C LYS A 701 -3.30 -12.04 38.81
N SER A 702 -2.56 -12.42 37.77
CA SER A 702 -1.11 -12.24 37.63
C SER A 702 -0.75 -11.11 36.67
N SER A 703 -1.72 -10.28 36.23
CA SER A 703 -1.46 -9.15 35.35
C SER A 703 -0.61 -8.10 36.08
N ALA A 704 0.66 -7.93 35.68
CA ALA A 704 1.60 -6.98 36.30
C ALA A 704 1.03 -5.55 36.43
N ASP A 705 0.39 -5.04 35.37
CA ASP A 705 -0.16 -3.68 35.34
C ASP A 705 -1.60 -3.58 35.87
N ASN A 706 -2.18 -4.70 36.33
CA ASN A 706 -3.58 -4.81 36.72
C ASN A 706 -4.59 -4.39 35.62
N ILE A 707 -4.29 -4.72 34.35
CA ILE A 707 -5.11 -4.44 33.16
C ILE A 707 -5.40 -5.73 32.38
N LEU A 708 -6.67 -5.99 32.10
CA LEU A 708 -7.12 -7.22 31.43
C LEU A 708 -6.93 -7.20 29.91
N ILE A 709 -7.22 -6.07 29.27
CA ILE A 709 -7.08 -5.81 27.84
C ILE A 709 -6.23 -4.54 27.71
N LYS A 710 -4.99 -4.70 27.23
CA LYS A 710 -4.10 -3.57 26.94
C LYS A 710 -4.21 -3.28 25.45
N ASN A 711 -4.69 -2.08 25.13
CA ASN A 711 -5.00 -1.63 23.76
C ASN A 711 -4.38 -0.25 23.46
N ARG A 712 -3.24 0.06 24.09
CA ARG A 712 -2.66 1.42 24.07
C ARG A 712 -2.24 1.79 22.65
N GLY A 713 -2.81 2.89 22.14
CA GLY A 713 -2.49 3.48 20.84
C GLY A 713 -3.18 2.84 19.63
N ILE A 714 -4.04 1.84 19.87
CA ILE A 714 -4.93 1.27 18.86
C ILE A 714 -6.06 2.27 18.55
N VAL A 715 -6.22 2.59 17.28
CA VAL A 715 -7.09 3.68 16.81
C VAL A 715 -8.56 3.27 16.80
N ASN A 716 -8.87 2.04 16.40
CA ASN A 716 -10.24 1.55 16.29
C ASN A 716 -10.49 0.46 17.32
N VAL A 717 -11.28 0.73 18.36
CA VAL A 717 -11.60 -0.25 19.41
C VAL A 717 -13.11 -0.30 19.63
N GLU A 718 -13.69 -1.46 19.35
CA GLU A 718 -15.06 -1.83 19.72
C GLU A 718 -15.02 -2.73 20.96
N LEU A 719 -15.59 -2.26 22.07
CA LEU A 719 -15.76 -3.02 23.31
C LEU A 719 -17.24 -3.08 23.67
N SER A 720 -17.95 -4.12 23.19
CA SER A 720 -19.41 -4.17 23.28
C SER A 720 -20.03 -5.49 23.71
N ASN A 721 -21.16 -5.45 24.41
CA ASN A 721 -21.97 -6.63 24.72
C ASN A 721 -21.20 -7.76 25.46
N ASN A 722 -20.17 -7.42 26.24
CA ASN A 722 -19.36 -8.40 26.97
C ASN A 722 -19.81 -8.57 28.43
N GLN A 723 -19.53 -9.73 29.03
CA GLN A 723 -19.69 -9.99 30.47
C GLN A 723 -18.32 -10.18 31.14
N PHE A 724 -18.00 -9.36 32.14
CA PHE A 724 -16.78 -9.46 32.94
C PHE A 724 -17.10 -9.87 34.37
N ILE A 725 -16.72 -11.08 34.79
CA ILE A 725 -17.13 -11.70 36.05
C ILE A 725 -15.92 -12.12 36.89
N ASN A 726 -15.80 -11.60 38.12
CA ASN A 726 -14.75 -12.00 39.08
C ASN A 726 -13.31 -11.86 38.57
N ASN A 727 -13.01 -10.82 37.78
CA ASN A 727 -11.65 -10.59 37.27
C ASN A 727 -10.88 -9.68 38.23
N PRO A 728 -9.85 -10.17 38.97
CA PRO A 728 -9.12 -9.40 39.98
C PRO A 728 -8.12 -8.40 39.37
N VAL A 729 -8.63 -7.45 38.58
CA VAL A 729 -7.87 -6.37 37.94
C VAL A 729 -8.43 -5.01 38.36
N LYS A 730 -7.62 -3.95 38.24
CA LYS A 730 -8.10 -2.59 38.47
C LYS A 730 -8.85 -2.05 37.25
N LEU A 731 -8.34 -2.35 36.05
CA LEU A 731 -8.90 -1.88 34.79
C LEU A 731 -9.17 -3.06 33.86
N ILE A 732 -10.30 -2.99 33.15
CA ILE A 732 -10.60 -3.87 32.04
C ILE A 732 -9.85 -3.39 30.79
N ALA A 733 -10.02 -2.12 30.42
CA ALA A 733 -9.40 -1.50 29.25
C ALA A 733 -9.33 0.03 29.42
N ILE A 734 -8.51 0.69 28.59
CA ILE A 734 -8.46 2.17 28.47
C ILE A 734 -8.82 2.54 27.03
N LEU A 735 -9.91 3.27 26.84
CA LEU A 735 -10.42 3.67 25.53
C LEU A 735 -10.03 5.11 25.19
N TRP A 736 -9.75 5.36 23.92
CA TRP A 736 -9.33 6.66 23.40
C TRP A 736 -10.54 7.49 22.92
N GLY A 737 -10.93 8.48 23.72
CA GLY A 737 -12.12 9.29 23.49
C GLY A 737 -12.10 10.14 22.22
N GLU A 738 -10.94 10.73 21.86
CA GLU A 738 -10.79 11.49 20.61
C GLU A 738 -10.99 10.62 19.35
N LYS A 739 -10.75 9.30 19.44
CA LYS A 739 -11.09 8.33 18.38
C LYS A 739 -12.52 7.80 18.47
N GLY A 740 -13.37 8.40 19.29
CA GLY A 740 -14.78 8.02 19.44
C GLY A 740 -15.00 6.70 20.20
N GLN A 741 -13.96 6.14 20.82
CA GLN A 741 -14.05 4.85 21.52
C GLN A 741 -14.85 4.99 22.82
N LYS A 742 -15.79 4.07 23.03
CA LYS A 742 -16.63 4.02 24.24
C LYS A 742 -17.10 2.59 24.52
N PRO A 743 -17.33 2.21 25.79
CA PRO A 743 -17.91 0.92 26.10
C PRO A 743 -19.40 0.91 25.75
N VAL A 744 -19.90 -0.19 25.17
CA VAL A 744 -21.32 -0.32 24.77
C VAL A 744 -21.91 -1.59 25.37
N ASN A 745 -22.95 -1.50 26.21
CA ASN A 745 -23.70 -2.66 26.75
C ASN A 745 -22.84 -3.75 27.41
N ASN A 746 -21.78 -3.39 28.15
CA ASN A 746 -20.96 -4.37 28.87
C ASN A 746 -21.50 -4.58 30.30
N GLU A 747 -21.60 -5.82 30.74
CA GLU A 747 -21.95 -6.20 32.11
C GLU A 747 -20.68 -6.47 32.92
N ILE A 748 -20.54 -5.83 34.08
CA ILE A 748 -19.35 -5.92 34.92
C ILE A 748 -19.78 -6.33 36.32
N LYS A 749 -19.30 -7.49 36.79
CA LYS A 749 -19.55 -8.04 38.14
C LYS A 749 -18.22 -8.44 38.78
N ASN A 750 -17.93 -7.88 39.95
CA ASN A 750 -16.69 -8.16 40.72
C ASN A 750 -15.42 -8.09 39.85
N SER A 751 -15.34 -7.12 38.96
CA SER A 751 -14.22 -6.94 38.03
C SER A 751 -13.77 -5.46 38.03
N GLY A 752 -12.67 -5.16 37.35
CA GLY A 752 -12.20 -3.79 37.15
C GLY A 752 -13.17 -2.90 36.35
N LYS A 753 -12.78 -1.65 36.11
CA LYS A 753 -13.58 -0.68 35.31
C LYS A 753 -13.00 -0.45 33.92
N VAL A 754 -13.81 0.06 33.00
CA VAL A 754 -13.33 0.63 31.72
C VAL A 754 -13.08 2.12 31.93
N GLU A 755 -11.92 2.61 31.50
CA GLU A 755 -11.56 4.04 31.57
C GLU A 755 -11.56 4.66 30.17
N ILE A 756 -11.98 5.92 30.04
CA ILE A 756 -11.92 6.68 28.80
C ILE A 756 -10.97 7.85 29.01
N VAL A 757 -9.95 7.94 28.16
CA VAL A 757 -9.00 9.04 28.14
C VAL A 757 -9.21 9.82 26.85
N GLN A 758 -9.61 11.09 26.96
CA GLN A 758 -9.94 11.91 25.79
C GLN A 758 -8.73 12.06 24.86
N ASN A 759 -7.62 12.58 25.39
CA ASN A 759 -6.38 12.81 24.65
C ASN A 759 -5.29 11.88 25.21
N LEU A 760 -5.10 10.72 24.58
CA LEU A 760 -4.12 9.74 25.03
C LEU A 760 -2.70 10.26 24.76
N LYS A 761 -1.91 10.45 25.82
CA LYS A 761 -0.51 10.85 25.67
C LYS A 761 0.33 9.69 25.14
N LEU A 762 0.82 9.81 23.92
CA LEU A 762 1.80 8.90 23.32
C LEU A 762 3.19 9.57 23.28
N LYS A 763 4.20 8.83 22.87
CA LYS A 763 5.55 9.37 22.68
C LYS A 763 5.63 10.05 21.31
N LEU A 764 6.26 11.22 21.26
CA LEU A 764 6.47 11.92 20.00
C LEU A 764 7.61 11.26 19.22
N MET A 765 7.45 11.24 17.90
CA MET A 765 8.33 10.64 16.91
C MET A 765 9.47 11.59 16.52
N TYR A 766 10.19 12.22 17.46
CA TYR A 766 11.33 13.08 17.15
C TYR A 766 12.42 13.03 18.21
#